data_AF-A0A2G7G016-F1
#
_entry.id   AF-A0A2G7G016-F1
#
_cell.length_a   1.000
_cell.length_b   1.000
_cell.length_c   1.000
_cell.angle_alpha   90.00
_cell.angle_beta   90.00
_cell.angle_gamma   90.00
#
_symmetry.space_group_name_H-M   'P 1'
#
loop_
_entity.id
_entity.type
_entity.pdbx_description
1 polymer ?
#
loop_
_entity_poly.entity_id
_entity_poly.type
_entity_poly.pdbx_seq_one_letter_code
_entity_poly.pdbx_strand_id
1 'polypeptide(L)'
;MMDAEKSAVVETSSVSAKPPDSYLSGWQLAAVIFSLFLGVFVVSLDTSIIGVVIPSISSHFHALDDAAWYGSAYLLTITAFQPLMGSMYKFFKVELVFQICLVVFEVGSILCAAATNSAMFIVGRAIAGTGAAGILQGALSIIAITVVLEKRPLYQGIVISVFVTYYMPYYFQAVQGADAVHSGVDLIAVFIPQMLAVIMTSALVTQWGYYVPYMIVGELICIAGTVLLTRLKVESSTVYWAAALVVHGLGMGLAMQLPYTAVNVVLHEDDVPTGNAIAVFVWQLGGALAIAISQTISLNNILREVPRQIPELSPERVMSWGASNLEALAPTADALIELRSIWCTSVSHVMIFALACICASVLFTAGMEWLNAKKVAKQRREAGGGGGQTGVGLIDTPAKVTGPVFIGVLWGATGLSFLFVLARTLARIYAFRRLWLDDAFAIGAWLMLLVQAITWMTQVDSMYLLFQLDAGKLMPTPEILNRLAQLERAECAILILFYTSLWAIKASFLIFFRRIGGTDRSWLIWFWCVVGFVAATYFVCLGDIQYPCLLRDQAYILENCPKKEAVLFQYNTFIINLVLDVLTDLTIISLPITLLWNVRLPLRRKMILMSILSLAVLIIIVAIVRVAVVATKEKNSDMSWLWMWSFIEATVANIIACVGSFRQLFVKQDKNRASAYPARFHPEYPSMDAKPGFQRVRTRSEGSSDLHLNSYDSQRELTPVV
;
A
#
# COMPACT_ATOMS: atom_id res chain seq x y z
N MET A 1 -12.16 -38.00 55.48
CA MET A 1 -11.90 -38.31 54.06
C MET A 1 -13.02 -37.66 53.26
N MET A 2 -12.88 -36.36 53.00
CA MET A 2 -13.77 -35.54 52.16
C MET A 2 -12.88 -34.44 51.60
N ASP A 3 -12.66 -34.46 50.29
CA ASP A 3 -11.90 -33.48 49.53
C ASP A 3 -12.66 -33.15 48.23
N ALA A 4 -12.42 -31.92 47.75
CA ALA A 4 -12.83 -31.30 46.48
C ALA A 4 -14.33 -30.94 46.35
N GLU A 5 -14.75 -29.76 45.91
CA GLU A 5 -14.18 -28.91 44.86
C GLU A 5 -14.72 -27.47 45.05
N LYS A 6 -13.83 -26.48 45.23
CA LYS A 6 -14.20 -25.05 45.22
C LYS A 6 -14.13 -24.55 43.78
N SER A 7 -15.28 -24.14 43.26
CA SER A 7 -15.44 -23.44 41.99
C SER A 7 -14.70 -22.10 42.00
N ALA A 8 -13.65 -22.01 41.18
CA ALA A 8 -13.01 -20.75 40.82
C ALA A 8 -13.92 -20.02 39.83
N VAL A 9 -14.63 -18.99 40.32
CA VAL A 9 -15.23 -17.96 39.48
C VAL A 9 -14.06 -17.18 38.86
N VAL A 10 -13.76 -17.45 37.60
CA VAL A 10 -12.88 -16.59 36.80
C VAL A 10 -13.68 -15.32 36.52
N GLU A 11 -13.32 -14.23 37.18
CA GLU A 11 -13.78 -12.89 36.82
C GLU A 11 -13.40 -12.62 35.36
N THR A 12 -14.38 -12.72 34.48
CA THR A 12 -14.32 -12.13 33.14
C THR A 12 -14.19 -10.63 33.33
N SER A 13 -12.99 -10.10 33.08
CA SER A 13 -12.74 -8.67 32.99
C SER A 13 -13.56 -8.08 31.84
N SER A 14 -14.79 -7.66 32.12
CA SER A 14 -15.48 -6.68 31.30
C SER A 14 -14.63 -5.41 31.31
N VAL A 15 -14.24 -4.93 30.13
CA VAL A 15 -13.50 -3.68 29.97
C VAL A 15 -14.48 -2.54 30.23
N SER A 16 -14.73 -2.27 31.51
CA SER A 16 -15.23 -0.98 31.95
C SER A 16 -14.14 0.05 31.64
N ALA A 17 -14.55 1.22 31.11
CA ALA A 17 -13.66 2.33 30.79
C ALA A 17 -12.64 2.53 31.92
N LYS A 18 -11.34 2.45 31.58
CA LYS A 18 -10.26 2.48 32.56
C LYS A 18 -10.41 3.69 33.48
N PRO A 19 -10.48 3.53 34.82
CA PRO A 19 -10.58 4.64 35.73
C PRO A 19 -9.36 5.57 35.56
N PRO A 20 -9.51 6.88 35.78
CA PRO A 20 -8.47 7.88 35.54
C PRO A 20 -7.16 7.62 36.33
N ASP A 21 -7.22 6.84 37.41
CA ASP A 21 -6.07 6.43 38.22
C ASP A 21 -5.25 5.27 37.63
N SER A 22 -5.70 4.65 36.53
CA SER A 22 -4.98 3.54 35.87
C SER A 22 -4.01 3.98 34.76
N TYR A 23 -3.97 5.28 34.45
CA TYR A 23 -3.02 5.84 33.48
C TYR A 23 -1.67 6.10 34.13
N LEU A 24 -0.58 5.81 33.40
CA LEU A 24 0.77 6.11 33.86
C LEU A 24 0.93 7.63 34.02
N SER A 25 1.55 8.07 35.11
CA SER A 25 1.81 9.48 35.40
C SER A 25 3.24 9.72 35.92
N GLY A 26 3.69 10.96 35.86
CA GLY A 26 5.02 11.35 36.35
C GLY A 26 6.18 10.76 35.54
N TRP A 27 7.23 10.29 36.24
CA TRP A 27 8.47 9.80 35.64
C TRP A 27 8.29 8.51 34.82
N GLN A 28 7.39 7.62 35.23
CA GLN A 28 7.15 6.35 34.52
C GLN A 28 6.60 6.60 33.11
N LEU A 29 5.65 7.52 32.97
CA LEU A 29 5.14 7.94 31.65
C LEU A 29 6.26 8.60 30.83
N ALA A 30 7.06 9.48 31.44
CA ALA A 30 8.16 10.14 30.75
C ALA A 30 9.19 9.15 30.19
N ALA A 31 9.55 8.12 30.96
CA ALA A 31 10.48 7.08 30.52
C ALA A 31 9.92 6.25 29.35
N VAL A 32 8.65 5.84 29.42
CA VAL A 32 7.98 5.12 28.32
C VAL A 32 7.91 5.98 27.06
N ILE A 33 7.44 7.21 27.17
CA ILE A 33 7.34 8.14 26.03
C ILE A 33 8.72 8.39 25.41
N PHE A 34 9.77 8.56 26.22
CA PHE A 34 11.12 8.74 25.73
C PHE A 34 11.63 7.51 24.97
N SER A 35 11.37 6.30 25.48
CA SER A 35 11.73 5.07 24.78
C SER A 35 11.00 4.92 23.45
N LEU A 36 9.70 5.25 23.40
CA LEU A 36 8.92 5.22 22.16
C LEU A 36 9.42 6.27 21.16
N PHE A 37 9.74 7.47 21.66
CA PHE A 37 10.32 8.53 20.86
C PHE A 37 11.63 8.06 20.22
N LEU A 38 12.53 7.43 20.96
CA LEU A 38 13.78 6.90 20.39
C LEU A 38 13.53 5.82 19.33
N GLY A 39 12.59 4.90 19.56
CA GLY A 39 12.26 3.86 18.59
C GLY A 39 11.71 4.44 17.28
N VAL A 40 10.75 5.36 17.37
CA VAL A 40 10.20 6.02 16.18
C VAL A 40 11.21 6.96 15.55
N PHE A 41 12.07 7.62 16.33
CA PHE A 41 13.15 8.45 15.82
C PHE A 41 14.08 7.68 14.91
N VAL A 42 14.44 6.44 15.24
CA VAL A 42 15.29 5.59 14.40
C VAL A 42 14.61 5.26 13.06
N VAL A 43 13.31 4.92 13.08
CA VAL A 43 12.49 4.72 11.88
C VAL A 43 12.43 5.99 11.02
N SER A 44 12.19 7.14 11.65
CA SER A 44 12.13 8.44 11.01
C SER A 44 13.48 8.86 10.43
N LEU A 45 14.58 8.61 11.14
CA LEU A 45 15.94 8.89 10.70
C LEU A 45 16.27 8.10 9.43
N ASP A 46 15.98 6.81 9.43
CA ASP A 46 16.19 5.93 8.27
C ASP A 46 15.42 6.42 7.04
N THR A 47 14.12 6.70 7.18
CA THR A 47 13.33 7.23 6.06
C THR A 47 13.85 8.58 5.55
N SER A 48 14.35 9.43 6.44
CA SER A 48 14.86 10.77 6.11
C SER A 48 16.20 10.74 5.38
N ILE A 49 17.16 9.96 5.89
CA ILE A 49 18.48 9.83 5.27
C ILE A 49 18.33 9.32 3.84
N ILE A 50 17.50 8.30 3.64
CA ILE A 50 17.29 7.67 2.33
C ILE A 50 16.79 8.67 1.28
N GLY A 51 15.84 9.54 1.65
CA GLY A 51 15.37 10.61 0.76
C GLY A 51 16.54 11.42 0.18
N VAL A 52 17.48 11.83 1.04
CA VAL A 52 18.65 12.64 0.68
C VAL A 52 19.64 11.85 -0.17
N VAL A 53 19.93 10.60 0.18
CA VAL A 53 20.99 9.84 -0.49
C VAL A 53 20.52 9.10 -1.74
N ILE A 54 19.21 9.01 -2.02
CA ILE A 54 18.67 8.33 -3.21
C ILE A 54 19.37 8.74 -4.51
N PRO A 55 19.56 10.04 -4.84
CA PRO A 55 20.21 10.42 -6.08
C PRO A 55 21.67 9.93 -6.12
N SER A 56 22.39 10.00 -5.01
CA SER A 56 23.77 9.51 -4.86
C SER A 56 23.87 7.98 -4.97
N ILE A 57 23.01 7.23 -4.28
CA ILE A 57 22.95 5.76 -4.33
C ILE A 57 22.58 5.29 -5.74
N SER A 58 21.60 5.95 -6.38
CA SER A 58 21.18 5.61 -7.74
C SER A 58 22.33 5.77 -8.74
N SER A 59 23.14 6.82 -8.60
CA SER A 59 24.34 7.05 -9.39
C SER A 59 25.44 6.02 -9.08
N HIS A 60 25.66 5.69 -7.80
CA HIS A 60 26.66 4.70 -7.40
C HIS A 60 26.37 3.29 -7.94
N PHE A 61 25.11 2.84 -7.87
CA PHE A 61 24.71 1.54 -8.44
C PHE A 61 24.40 1.59 -9.94
N HIS A 62 24.58 2.75 -10.57
CA HIS A 62 24.20 3.05 -11.95
C HIS A 62 22.73 2.73 -12.28
N ALA A 63 21.85 2.80 -11.29
CA ALA A 63 20.51 2.24 -11.28
C ALA A 63 19.43 3.28 -10.98
N LEU A 64 19.30 4.29 -11.85
CA LEU A 64 18.26 5.31 -11.69
C LEU A 64 16.84 4.74 -11.82
N ASP A 65 16.66 3.70 -12.64
CA ASP A 65 15.37 2.98 -12.79
C ASP A 65 14.85 2.42 -11.47
N ASP A 66 15.77 2.04 -10.59
CA ASP A 66 15.48 1.39 -9.32
C ASP A 66 15.27 2.40 -8.17
N ALA A 67 15.46 3.70 -8.43
CA ALA A 67 15.42 4.73 -7.39
C ALA A 67 14.07 4.82 -6.65
N ALA A 68 12.96 4.56 -7.35
CA ALA A 68 11.64 4.47 -6.71
C ALA A 68 11.56 3.32 -5.70
N TRP A 69 12.22 2.18 -5.99
CA TRP A 69 12.17 1.00 -5.14
C TRP A 69 12.86 1.21 -3.79
N TYR A 70 13.84 2.11 -3.71
CA TYR A 70 14.55 2.42 -2.46
C TYR A 70 13.61 2.99 -1.38
N GLY A 71 12.65 3.83 -1.78
CA GLY A 71 11.59 4.32 -0.89
C GLY A 71 10.38 3.37 -0.83
N SER A 72 9.88 2.94 -1.99
CA SER A 72 8.63 2.17 -2.07
C SER A 72 8.72 0.79 -1.41
N ALA A 73 9.86 0.08 -1.47
CA ALA A 73 9.96 -1.25 -0.83
C ALA A 73 9.77 -1.18 0.69
N TYR A 74 10.39 -0.18 1.31
CA TYR A 74 10.23 0.10 2.74
C TYR A 74 8.78 0.44 3.08
N LEU A 75 8.18 1.39 2.37
CA LEU A 75 6.79 1.80 2.61
C LEU A 75 5.78 0.67 2.37
N LEU A 76 5.95 -0.12 1.30
CA LEU A 76 5.08 -1.25 0.99
C LEU A 76 5.13 -2.34 2.06
N THR A 77 6.31 -2.63 2.59
CA THR A 77 6.43 -3.60 3.70
C THR A 77 5.86 -3.05 5.00
N ILE A 78 6.02 -1.75 5.30
CA ILE A 78 5.28 -1.11 6.40
C ILE A 78 3.79 -1.31 6.21
N THR A 79 3.24 -0.90 5.06
CA THR A 79 1.83 -1.06 4.72
C THR A 79 1.36 -2.51 4.89
N ALA A 80 2.15 -3.47 4.42
CA ALA A 80 1.82 -4.90 4.45
C ALA A 80 1.72 -5.45 5.87
N PHE A 81 2.70 -5.11 6.72
CA PHE A 81 2.83 -5.68 8.05
C PHE A 81 2.15 -4.85 9.14
N GLN A 82 1.71 -3.61 8.85
CA GLN A 82 1.06 -2.72 9.83
C GLN A 82 -0.13 -3.38 10.56
N PRO A 83 -1.08 -4.03 9.88
CA PRO A 83 -2.25 -4.57 10.56
C PRO A 83 -1.95 -5.84 11.35
N LEU A 84 -1.00 -6.65 10.87
CA LEU A 84 -0.46 -7.79 11.61
C LEU A 84 0.10 -7.29 12.95
N MET A 85 0.92 -6.25 12.93
CA MET A 85 1.53 -5.67 14.14
C MET A 85 0.46 -5.12 15.09
N GLY A 86 -0.58 -4.46 14.57
CA GLY A 86 -1.70 -3.98 15.37
C GLY A 86 -2.44 -5.08 16.14
N SER A 87 -2.50 -6.28 15.56
CA SER A 87 -3.04 -7.47 16.23
C SER A 87 -2.02 -8.08 17.19
N MET A 88 -0.73 -8.14 16.81
CA MET A 88 0.32 -8.70 17.67
C MET A 88 0.44 -7.96 19.01
N TYR A 89 0.32 -6.63 19.03
CA TYR A 89 0.32 -5.85 20.27
C TYR A 89 -0.91 -6.06 21.16
N LYS A 90 -2.02 -6.60 20.63
CA LYS A 90 -3.22 -6.94 21.42
C LYS A 90 -3.07 -8.29 22.13
N PHE A 91 -2.47 -9.28 21.47
CA PHE A 91 -2.44 -10.67 21.96
C PHE A 91 -1.13 -11.08 22.63
N PHE A 92 -0.02 -10.43 22.29
CA PHE A 92 1.30 -10.74 22.85
C PHE A 92 1.80 -9.62 23.77
N LYS A 93 2.82 -9.94 24.56
CA LYS A 93 3.47 -8.96 25.46
C LYS A 93 4.06 -7.82 24.63
N VAL A 94 3.55 -6.62 24.87
CA VAL A 94 3.90 -5.39 24.14
C VAL A 94 5.41 -5.14 24.08
N GLU A 95 6.11 -5.33 25.21
CA GLU A 95 7.56 -5.14 25.32
C GLU A 95 8.35 -6.07 24.38
N LEU A 96 7.97 -7.35 24.34
CA LEU A 96 8.64 -8.36 23.53
C LEU A 96 8.43 -8.09 22.03
N VAL A 97 7.20 -7.77 21.64
CA VAL A 97 6.88 -7.45 20.24
C VAL A 97 7.67 -6.24 19.76
N PHE A 98 7.73 -5.17 20.57
CA PHE A 98 8.49 -3.95 20.25
C PHE A 98 9.99 -4.23 20.07
N GLN A 99 10.59 -5.01 20.97
CA GLN A 99 12.00 -5.40 20.89
C GLN A 99 12.32 -6.26 19.65
N ILE A 100 11.46 -7.23 19.32
CA ILE A 100 11.66 -8.06 18.11
C ILE A 100 11.60 -7.20 16.86
N CYS A 101 10.64 -6.26 16.78
CA CYS A 101 10.50 -5.38 15.62
C CYS A 101 11.72 -4.47 15.47
N LEU A 102 12.29 -3.99 16.59
CA LEU A 102 13.53 -3.24 16.59
C LEU A 102 14.71 -4.06 16.05
N VAL A 103 14.86 -5.32 16.47
CA VAL A 103 15.91 -6.21 15.94
C VAL A 103 15.75 -6.45 14.43
N VAL A 104 14.52 -6.70 13.96
CA VAL A 104 14.25 -6.87 12.52
C VAL A 104 14.59 -5.61 11.74
N PHE A 105 14.26 -4.44 12.28
CA PHE A 105 14.61 -3.15 11.69
C PHE A 105 16.13 -3.00 11.53
N GLU A 106 16.90 -3.25 12.59
CA GLU A 106 18.37 -3.14 12.58
C GLU A 106 19.02 -4.11 11.59
N VAL A 107 18.52 -5.35 11.51
CA VAL A 107 19.00 -6.33 10.51
C VAL A 107 18.81 -5.81 9.08
N GLY A 108 17.66 -5.21 8.78
CA GLY A 108 17.39 -4.58 7.48
C GLY A 108 18.32 -3.41 7.19
N SER A 109 18.57 -2.55 8.18
CA SER A 109 19.49 -1.40 8.08
C SER A 109 20.94 -1.84 7.84
N ILE A 110 21.42 -2.88 8.52
CA ILE A 110 22.75 -3.48 8.29
C ILE A 110 22.85 -4.02 6.86
N LEU A 111 21.80 -4.68 6.36
CA LEU A 111 21.78 -5.20 5.00
C LEU A 111 21.83 -4.08 3.95
N CYS A 112 21.19 -2.94 4.23
CA CYS A 112 21.28 -1.75 3.38
C CYS A 112 22.69 -1.17 3.37
N ALA A 113 23.33 -1.06 4.54
CA ALA A 113 24.69 -0.53 4.67
C ALA A 113 25.74 -1.43 3.98
N ALA A 114 25.54 -2.75 4.01
CA ALA A 114 26.43 -3.72 3.36
C ALA A 114 26.09 -3.99 1.88
N ALA A 115 25.13 -3.28 1.30
CA ALA A 115 24.62 -3.58 -0.03
C ALA A 115 25.67 -3.36 -1.12
N THR A 116 25.99 -4.42 -1.87
CA THR A 116 26.93 -4.37 -3.01
C THR A 116 26.25 -4.06 -4.33
N ASN A 117 24.92 -4.07 -4.37
CA ASN A 117 24.12 -3.79 -5.55
C ASN A 117 22.72 -3.29 -5.16
N SER A 118 22.04 -2.67 -6.12
CA SER A 118 20.69 -2.11 -5.96
C SER A 118 19.66 -3.13 -5.45
N ALA A 119 19.71 -4.38 -5.90
CA ALA A 119 18.75 -5.41 -5.48
C ALA A 119 18.91 -5.79 -4.00
N MET A 120 20.15 -5.99 -3.54
CA MET A 120 20.46 -6.26 -2.13
C MET A 120 20.00 -5.10 -1.24
N PHE A 121 20.19 -3.85 -1.69
CA PHE A 121 19.71 -2.68 -0.99
C PHE A 121 18.17 -2.68 -0.86
N ILE A 122 17.44 -2.94 -1.95
CA ILE A 122 15.97 -3.03 -1.95
C ILE A 122 15.47 -4.11 -0.98
N VAL A 123 16.13 -5.28 -0.92
CA VAL A 123 15.79 -6.34 0.03
C VAL A 123 16.03 -5.88 1.48
N GLY A 124 17.14 -5.19 1.75
CA GLY A 124 17.39 -4.56 3.04
C GLY A 124 16.29 -3.58 3.44
N ARG A 125 15.84 -2.72 2.50
CA ARG A 125 14.73 -1.78 2.71
C ARG A 125 13.43 -2.50 3.07
N ALA A 126 13.14 -3.63 2.42
CA ALA A 126 11.94 -4.42 2.71
C ALA A 126 11.97 -5.06 4.12
N ILE A 127 13.13 -5.56 4.55
CA ILE A 127 13.30 -6.13 5.90
C ILE A 127 13.17 -5.01 6.95
N ALA A 128 13.85 -3.88 6.74
CA ALA A 128 13.78 -2.74 7.65
C ALA A 128 12.35 -2.21 7.79
N GLY A 129 11.62 -2.11 6.66
CA GLY A 129 10.23 -1.66 6.67
C GLY A 129 9.28 -2.60 7.43
N THR A 130 9.55 -3.91 7.42
CA THR A 130 8.80 -4.88 8.25
C THR A 130 8.96 -4.59 9.75
N GLY A 131 10.18 -4.32 10.21
CA GLY A 131 10.44 -3.93 11.60
C GLY A 131 9.86 -2.55 11.95
N ALA A 132 9.97 -1.59 11.03
CA ALA A 132 9.41 -0.25 11.18
C ALA A 132 7.88 -0.25 11.35
N ALA A 133 7.17 -1.17 10.69
CA ALA A 133 5.73 -1.34 10.83
C ALA A 133 5.34 -1.58 12.30
N GLY A 134 6.08 -2.47 12.96
CA GLY A 134 5.88 -2.83 14.35
C GLY A 134 6.24 -1.72 15.31
N ILE A 135 7.32 -0.98 15.05
CA ILE A 135 7.74 0.15 15.89
C ILE A 135 6.69 1.28 15.83
N LEU A 136 6.24 1.65 14.63
CA LEU A 136 5.24 2.72 14.43
C LEU A 136 3.89 2.35 15.04
N GLN A 137 3.39 1.14 14.77
CA GLN A 137 2.11 0.69 15.33
C GLN A 137 2.19 0.50 16.85
N GLY A 138 3.32 0.02 17.36
CA GLY A 138 3.58 -0.13 18.79
C GLY A 138 3.51 1.22 19.49
N ALA A 139 4.19 2.24 18.96
CA ALA A 139 4.17 3.59 19.53
C ALA A 139 2.75 4.16 19.60
N LEU A 140 1.96 4.06 18.53
CA LEU A 140 0.57 4.51 18.51
C LEU A 140 -0.32 3.76 19.52
N SER A 141 -0.18 2.44 19.59
CA SER A 141 -0.98 1.58 20.48
C SER A 141 -0.64 1.82 21.95
N ILE A 142 0.65 1.96 22.28
CA ILE A 142 1.12 2.21 23.63
C ILE A 142 0.66 3.60 24.10
N ILE A 143 0.73 4.64 23.26
CA ILE A 143 0.22 5.97 23.59
C ILE A 143 -1.30 5.92 23.84
N ALA A 144 -2.05 5.19 23.02
CA ALA A 144 -3.51 5.09 23.18
C ALA A 144 -3.91 4.48 24.53
N ILE A 145 -3.18 3.47 25.04
CA ILE A 145 -3.49 2.81 26.31
C ILE A 145 -2.87 3.50 27.55
N THR A 146 -1.85 4.33 27.38
CA THR A 146 -1.11 4.97 28.48
C THR A 146 -1.47 6.43 28.71
N VAL A 147 -2.02 7.12 27.70
CA VAL A 147 -2.31 8.56 27.74
C VAL A 147 -3.81 8.83 27.62
N VAL A 148 -4.32 9.73 28.46
CA VAL A 148 -5.71 10.23 28.41
C VAL A 148 -6.02 10.91 27.07
N LEU A 149 -7.21 10.68 26.52
CA LEU A 149 -7.64 11.11 25.17
C LEU A 149 -7.30 12.57 24.84
N GLU A 150 -7.52 13.49 25.77
CA GLU A 150 -7.26 14.93 25.61
C GLU A 150 -5.78 15.26 25.32
N LYS A 151 -4.84 14.44 25.80
CA LYS A 151 -3.40 14.65 25.67
C LYS A 151 -2.77 13.80 24.57
N ARG A 152 -3.47 12.79 24.04
CA ARG A 152 -2.95 11.91 22.97
C ARG A 152 -2.43 12.69 21.75
N PRO A 153 -3.07 13.78 21.28
CA PRO A 153 -2.56 14.56 20.16
C PRO A 153 -1.16 15.12 20.42
N LEU A 154 -0.88 15.62 21.62
CA LEU A 154 0.43 16.15 22.00
C LEU A 154 1.53 15.08 21.96
N TYR A 155 1.27 13.91 22.55
CA TYR A 155 2.26 12.83 22.61
C TYR A 155 2.47 12.16 21.26
N GLN A 156 1.42 11.96 20.47
CA GLN A 156 1.54 11.52 19.08
C GLN A 156 2.29 12.57 18.25
N GLY A 157 1.99 13.85 18.49
CA GLY A 157 2.69 15.04 17.99
C GLY A 157 4.20 14.92 18.08
N ILE A 158 4.67 14.70 19.30
CA ILE A 158 6.10 14.59 19.61
C ILE A 158 6.72 13.36 18.93
N VAL A 159 6.02 12.23 18.95
CA VAL A 159 6.56 10.94 18.51
C VAL A 159 6.56 10.77 16.98
N ILE A 160 5.65 11.42 16.23
CA ILE A 160 5.45 11.18 14.77
C ILE A 160 5.89 12.37 13.90
N SER A 161 6.57 13.36 14.48
CA SER A 161 6.85 14.67 13.87
C SER A 161 7.70 14.71 12.59
N VAL A 162 8.16 13.57 12.05
CA VAL A 162 9.13 13.52 10.94
C VAL A 162 8.56 12.84 9.70
N PHE A 163 8.55 13.55 8.55
CA PHE A 163 8.21 13.00 7.23
C PHE A 163 8.97 13.72 6.10
N VAL A 164 9.14 13.06 4.95
CA VAL A 164 10.18 13.36 3.95
C VAL A 164 9.61 13.73 2.58
N THR A 165 10.17 14.78 1.98
CA THR A 165 9.96 15.14 0.57
C THR A 165 11.00 14.44 -0.31
N TYR A 166 10.62 13.35 -1.00
CA TYR A 166 11.54 12.49 -1.76
C TYR A 166 12.19 13.11 -3.01
N TYR A 167 11.62 14.19 -3.57
CA TYR A 167 12.09 14.77 -4.84
C TYR A 167 12.89 16.07 -4.71
N MET A 168 12.89 16.70 -3.53
CA MET A 168 13.72 17.89 -3.31
C MET A 168 15.23 17.62 -3.33
N PRO A 169 15.73 16.47 -2.83
CA PRO A 169 17.13 16.09 -2.99
C PRO A 169 17.59 16.01 -4.45
N TYR A 170 16.72 15.60 -5.37
CA TYR A 170 17.02 15.64 -6.80
C TYR A 170 17.19 17.08 -7.31
N TYR A 171 16.42 18.03 -6.80
CA TYR A 171 16.63 19.45 -7.14
C TYR A 171 18.00 19.93 -6.63
N PHE A 172 18.34 19.69 -5.37
CA PHE A 172 19.61 20.16 -4.81
C PHE A 172 20.83 19.48 -5.45
N GLN A 173 20.81 18.15 -5.62
CA GLN A 173 21.94 17.42 -6.20
C GLN A 173 22.05 17.57 -7.71
N ALA A 174 20.94 17.47 -8.44
CA ALA A 174 20.98 17.49 -9.90
C ALA A 174 20.95 18.90 -10.48
N VAL A 175 20.16 19.81 -9.91
CA VAL A 175 19.97 21.17 -10.47
C VAL A 175 20.97 22.15 -9.87
N GLN A 176 21.13 22.16 -8.55
CA GLN A 176 22.05 23.06 -7.85
C GLN A 176 23.49 22.52 -7.77
N GLY A 177 23.72 21.23 -8.09
CA GLY A 177 25.04 20.61 -8.01
C GLY A 177 25.55 20.42 -6.57
N ALA A 178 24.67 20.44 -5.57
CA ALA A 178 25.03 20.19 -4.19
C ALA A 178 25.41 18.72 -3.98
N ASP A 179 26.31 18.44 -3.03
CA ASP A 179 26.51 17.06 -2.59
C ASP A 179 25.33 16.59 -1.68
N ALA A 180 25.33 15.31 -1.32
CA ALA A 180 24.29 14.75 -0.46
C ALA A 180 24.24 15.40 0.94
N VAL A 181 25.38 15.87 1.46
CA VAL A 181 25.45 16.47 2.80
C VAL A 181 24.79 17.84 2.80
N HIS A 182 25.18 18.70 1.87
CA HIS A 182 24.61 20.03 1.67
C HIS A 182 23.13 19.94 1.32
N SER A 183 22.74 19.00 0.44
CA SER A 183 21.33 18.72 0.15
C SER A 183 20.53 18.32 1.40
N GLY A 184 21.13 17.60 2.34
CA GLY A 184 20.50 17.25 3.61
C GLY A 184 20.36 18.47 4.54
N VAL A 185 21.38 19.33 4.59
CA VAL A 185 21.35 20.58 5.35
C VAL A 185 20.28 21.53 4.80
N ASP A 186 20.14 21.64 3.49
CA ASP A 186 19.14 22.51 2.86
C ASP A 186 17.70 22.07 3.18
N LEU A 187 17.47 20.77 3.39
CA LEU A 187 16.17 20.23 3.80
C LEU A 187 15.78 20.56 5.24
N ILE A 188 16.71 21.07 6.06
CA ILE A 188 16.38 21.62 7.38
C ILE A 188 15.31 22.73 7.24
N ALA A 189 15.31 23.45 6.11
CA ALA A 189 14.33 24.48 5.80
C ALA A 189 12.87 23.97 5.75
N VAL A 190 12.63 22.67 5.48
CA VAL A 190 11.28 22.08 5.55
C VAL A 190 11.04 21.39 6.88
N PHE A 191 12.04 20.68 7.42
CA PHE A 191 11.86 19.83 8.60
C PHE A 191 11.67 20.63 9.89
N ILE A 192 12.44 21.69 10.14
CA ILE A 192 12.28 22.49 11.36
C ILE A 192 10.88 23.13 11.41
N PRO A 193 10.41 23.85 10.38
CA PRO A 193 9.08 24.44 10.41
C PRO A 193 7.98 23.40 10.54
N GLN A 194 8.12 22.24 9.87
CA GLN A 194 7.20 21.12 10.01
C GLN A 194 7.10 20.63 11.46
N MET A 195 8.23 20.34 12.11
CA MET A 195 8.23 19.86 13.49
C MET A 195 7.60 20.87 14.46
N LEU A 196 7.93 22.16 14.30
CA LEU A 196 7.36 23.22 15.12
C LEU A 196 5.84 23.35 14.89
N ALA A 197 5.38 23.25 13.64
CA ALA A 197 3.97 23.30 13.31
C ALA A 197 3.19 22.10 13.88
N VAL A 198 3.75 20.88 13.83
CA VAL A 198 3.14 19.69 14.45
C VAL A 198 2.94 19.90 15.95
N ILE A 199 3.99 20.33 16.66
CA ILE A 199 3.94 20.55 18.10
C ILE A 199 2.93 21.64 18.44
N MET A 200 2.96 22.76 17.71
CA MET A 200 2.04 23.88 17.89
C MET A 200 0.58 23.44 17.70
N THR A 201 0.26 22.76 16.60
CA THR A 201 -1.12 22.31 16.35
C THR A 201 -1.58 21.27 17.36
N SER A 202 -0.68 20.36 17.75
CA SER A 202 -1.00 19.36 18.77
C SER A 202 -1.31 20.01 20.12
N ALA A 203 -0.61 21.08 20.48
CA ALA A 203 -0.90 21.89 21.66
C ALA A 203 -2.22 22.65 21.53
N LEU A 204 -2.49 23.27 20.37
CA LEU A 204 -3.75 23.98 20.10
C LEU A 204 -4.97 23.05 20.18
N VAL A 205 -4.87 21.85 19.61
CA VAL A 205 -5.94 20.84 19.67
C VAL A 205 -6.12 20.34 21.11
N THR A 206 -5.03 20.14 21.86
CA THR A 206 -5.10 19.80 23.28
C THR A 206 -5.77 20.92 24.10
N GLN A 207 -5.55 22.18 23.73
CA GLN A 207 -6.10 23.34 24.44
C GLN A 207 -7.57 23.60 24.07
N TRP A 208 -7.95 23.57 22.80
CA TRP A 208 -9.26 24.00 22.30
C TRP A 208 -10.14 22.86 21.75
N GLY A 209 -9.58 21.70 21.44
CA GLY A 209 -10.30 20.46 21.11
C GLY A 209 -10.72 20.30 19.64
N TYR A 210 -10.68 21.34 18.81
CA TYR A 210 -10.98 21.21 17.37
C TYR A 210 -9.79 20.66 16.59
N TYR A 211 -10.02 19.86 15.54
CA TYR A 211 -8.95 19.35 14.66
C TYR A 211 -9.19 19.67 13.18
N VAL A 212 -10.41 19.50 12.64
CA VAL A 212 -10.70 19.73 11.20
C VAL A 212 -10.31 21.14 10.70
N PRO A 213 -10.63 22.25 11.41
CA PRO A 213 -10.24 23.58 10.94
C PRO A 213 -8.73 23.75 10.78
N TYR A 214 -7.93 23.17 11.68
CA TYR A 214 -6.48 23.23 11.61
C TYR A 214 -5.92 22.38 10.46
N MET A 215 -6.56 21.25 10.13
CA MET A 215 -6.22 20.46 8.94
C MET A 215 -6.40 21.27 7.67
N ILE A 216 -7.56 21.90 7.50
CA ILE A 216 -7.87 22.71 6.31
C ILE A 216 -6.87 23.87 6.18
N VAL A 217 -6.61 24.60 7.28
CA VAL A 217 -5.63 25.69 7.27
C VAL A 217 -4.23 25.18 6.91
N GLY A 218 -3.82 24.04 7.48
CA GLY A 218 -2.55 23.40 7.14
C GLY A 218 -2.45 23.01 5.68
N GLU A 219 -3.48 22.38 5.12
CA GLU A 219 -3.53 22.00 3.71
C GLU A 219 -3.49 23.23 2.78
N LEU A 220 -4.20 24.32 3.11
CA LEU A 220 -4.15 25.56 2.32
C LEU A 220 -2.76 26.21 2.33
N ILE A 221 -2.08 26.22 3.48
CA ILE A 221 -0.68 26.68 3.59
C ILE A 221 0.25 25.75 2.80
N CYS A 222 0.02 24.44 2.87
CA CYS A 222 0.80 23.45 2.14
C CYS A 222 0.62 23.61 0.62
N ILE A 223 -0.60 23.91 0.15
CA ILE A 223 -0.91 24.25 -1.24
C ILE A 223 -0.09 25.48 -1.66
N ALA A 224 -0.10 26.55 -0.85
CA ALA A 224 0.66 27.76 -1.15
C ALA A 224 2.18 27.48 -1.26
N GLY A 225 2.74 26.71 -0.32
CA GLY A 225 4.15 26.31 -0.36
C GLY A 225 4.47 25.44 -1.58
N THR A 226 3.60 24.47 -1.89
CA THR A 226 3.78 23.59 -3.05
C THR A 226 3.67 24.35 -4.38
N VAL A 227 2.78 25.33 -4.49
CA VAL A 227 2.69 26.23 -5.66
C VAL A 227 4.00 26.97 -5.87
N LEU A 228 4.65 27.47 -4.81
CA LEU A 228 5.97 28.09 -4.92
C LEU A 228 7.02 27.07 -5.41
N LEU A 229 6.99 25.84 -4.89
CA LEU A 229 7.90 24.77 -5.35
C LEU A 229 7.69 24.40 -6.83
N THR A 230 6.48 24.53 -7.40
CA THR A 230 6.26 24.31 -8.85
C THR A 230 6.95 25.34 -9.74
N ARG A 231 7.36 26.49 -9.19
CA ARG A 231 7.96 27.61 -9.91
C ARG A 231 9.49 27.63 -9.78
N LEU A 232 10.08 26.58 -9.21
CA LEU A 232 11.54 26.44 -9.14
C LEU A 232 12.15 26.45 -10.55
N LYS A 233 13.19 27.27 -10.69
CA LYS A 233 14.07 27.38 -11.85
C LYS A 233 15.49 26.94 -11.46
N VAL A 234 16.34 26.69 -12.46
CA VAL A 234 17.76 26.41 -12.26
C VAL A 234 18.47 27.54 -11.49
N GLU A 235 18.14 28.79 -11.82
CA GLU A 235 18.72 30.00 -11.23
C GLU A 235 18.03 30.47 -9.93
N SER A 236 17.18 29.64 -9.32
CA SER A 236 16.43 30.07 -8.14
C SER A 236 17.38 30.40 -6.98
N SER A 237 17.18 31.54 -6.34
CA SER A 237 17.98 31.94 -5.18
C SER A 237 17.68 31.06 -3.97
N THR A 238 18.67 30.94 -3.07
CA THR A 238 18.55 30.26 -1.78
C THR A 238 17.34 30.71 -0.99
N VAL A 239 17.10 32.02 -0.97
CA VAL A 239 15.96 32.63 -0.27
C VAL A 239 14.63 32.13 -0.82
N TYR A 240 14.51 32.00 -2.14
CA TYR A 240 13.25 31.60 -2.77
C TYR A 240 12.87 30.17 -2.41
N TRP A 241 13.77 29.21 -2.66
CA TRP A 241 13.47 27.81 -2.39
C TRP A 241 13.36 27.54 -0.88
N ALA A 242 14.15 28.20 -0.03
CA ALA A 242 14.07 28.05 1.42
C ALA A 242 12.72 28.57 1.95
N ALA A 243 12.27 29.75 1.49
CA ALA A 243 10.96 30.28 1.87
C ALA A 243 9.82 29.36 1.41
N ALA A 244 9.90 28.82 0.18
CA ALA A 244 8.92 27.87 -0.33
C ALA A 244 8.85 26.59 0.52
N LEU A 245 10.01 26.05 0.92
CA LEU A 245 10.12 24.90 1.81
C LEU A 245 9.60 25.17 3.21
N VAL A 246 9.86 26.36 3.77
CA VAL A 246 9.33 26.75 5.08
C VAL A 246 7.80 26.78 5.05
N VAL A 247 7.21 27.44 4.05
CA VAL A 247 5.75 27.51 3.90
C VAL A 247 5.15 26.11 3.71
N HIS A 248 5.77 25.28 2.85
CA HIS A 248 5.34 23.90 2.63
C HIS A 248 5.41 23.06 3.92
N GLY A 249 6.52 23.17 4.66
CA GLY A 249 6.75 22.45 5.91
C GLY A 249 5.77 22.84 7.00
N LEU A 250 5.50 24.15 7.17
CA LEU A 250 4.47 24.63 8.10
C LEU A 250 3.11 24.02 7.77
N GLY A 251 2.68 24.10 6.50
CA GLY A 251 1.40 23.56 6.08
C GLY A 251 1.27 22.05 6.33
N MET A 252 2.30 21.28 5.93
CA MET A 252 2.34 19.85 6.22
C MET A 252 2.27 19.56 7.72
N GLY A 253 3.07 20.25 8.54
CA GLY A 253 3.11 20.02 9.98
C GLY A 253 1.78 20.33 10.68
N LEU A 254 1.04 21.34 10.21
CA LEU A 254 -0.29 21.65 10.74
C LEU A 254 -1.33 20.54 10.44
N ALA A 255 -1.26 19.88 9.27
CA ALA A 255 -2.27 18.93 8.83
C ALA A 255 -1.94 17.45 9.13
N MET A 256 -0.66 17.07 9.07
CA MET A 256 -0.22 15.66 8.98
C MET A 256 -0.63 14.77 10.18
N GLN A 257 -0.65 15.32 11.41
CA GLN A 257 -0.91 14.56 12.64
C GLN A 257 -2.42 14.32 12.91
N LEU A 258 -3.26 15.21 12.41
CA LEU A 258 -4.64 15.35 12.85
C LEU A 258 -5.59 14.25 12.40
N PRO A 259 -5.38 13.53 11.28
CA PRO A 259 -6.16 12.32 10.98
C PRO A 259 -6.11 11.29 12.10
N TYR A 260 -4.94 11.08 12.73
CA TYR A 260 -4.81 10.15 13.87
C TYR A 260 -5.56 10.66 15.11
N THR A 261 -5.58 11.99 15.30
CA THR A 261 -6.38 12.61 16.36
C THR A 261 -7.88 12.42 16.10
N ALA A 262 -8.33 12.62 14.87
CA ALA A 262 -9.73 12.41 14.49
C ALA A 262 -10.17 10.96 14.76
N VAL A 263 -9.36 9.96 14.40
CA VAL A 263 -9.61 8.55 14.72
C VAL A 263 -9.80 8.34 16.22
N ASN A 264 -8.95 8.96 17.04
CA ASN A 264 -9.03 8.86 18.50
C ASN A 264 -10.32 9.49 19.08
N VAL A 265 -10.84 10.54 18.44
CA VAL A 265 -12.03 11.28 18.89
C VAL A 265 -13.33 10.63 18.42
N VAL A 266 -13.37 10.18 17.17
CA VAL A 266 -14.58 9.63 16.54
C VAL A 266 -14.83 8.18 17.00
N LEU A 267 -13.79 7.36 17.12
CA LEU A 267 -13.94 5.93 17.43
C LEU A 267 -14.04 5.65 18.93
N HIS A 268 -14.73 4.57 19.26
CA HIS A 268 -14.71 3.96 20.58
C HIS A 268 -13.31 3.43 20.92
N GLU A 269 -12.94 3.40 22.21
CA GLU A 269 -11.57 3.11 22.65
C GLU A 269 -11.05 1.74 22.16
N ASP A 270 -11.92 0.75 22.06
CA ASP A 270 -11.57 -0.59 21.57
C ASP A 270 -11.24 -0.64 20.06
N ASP A 271 -11.85 0.28 19.30
CA ASP A 271 -11.70 0.40 17.85
C ASP A 271 -10.55 1.33 17.44
N VAL A 272 -10.06 2.19 18.34
CA VAL A 272 -8.98 3.16 18.07
C VAL A 272 -7.72 2.50 17.49
N PRO A 273 -7.22 1.35 18.00
CA PRO A 273 -6.06 0.69 17.41
C PRO A 273 -6.29 0.26 15.95
N THR A 274 -7.50 -0.25 15.66
CA THR A 274 -7.90 -0.70 14.32
C THR A 274 -8.00 0.49 13.36
N GLY A 275 -8.65 1.58 13.78
CA GLY A 275 -8.75 2.81 13.00
C GLY A 275 -7.38 3.43 12.69
N ASN A 276 -6.46 3.44 13.66
CA ASN A 276 -5.09 3.94 13.44
C ASN A 276 -4.31 3.05 12.47
N ALA A 277 -4.46 1.72 12.56
CA ALA A 277 -3.80 0.81 11.63
C ALA A 277 -4.28 1.05 10.18
N ILE A 278 -5.58 1.28 9.99
CA ILE A 278 -6.16 1.62 8.67
C ILE A 278 -5.65 2.98 8.18
N ALA A 279 -5.63 4.00 9.04
CA ALA A 279 -5.14 5.33 8.69
C ALA A 279 -3.67 5.29 8.24
N VAL A 280 -2.82 4.57 8.97
CA VAL A 280 -1.40 4.39 8.60
C VAL A 280 -1.29 3.56 7.32
N PHE A 281 -2.07 2.49 7.16
CA PHE A 281 -2.09 1.68 5.93
C PHE A 281 -2.35 2.55 4.69
N VAL A 282 -3.42 3.37 4.73
CA VAL A 282 -3.81 4.24 3.61
C VAL A 282 -2.74 5.30 3.33
N TRP A 283 -2.20 5.91 4.40
CA TRP A 283 -1.11 6.89 4.29
C TRP A 283 0.13 6.29 3.61
N GLN A 284 0.59 5.13 4.06
CA GLN A 284 1.81 4.50 3.55
C GLN A 284 1.63 3.96 2.13
N LEU A 285 0.45 3.40 1.82
CA LEU A 285 0.11 2.99 0.46
C LEU A 285 0.11 4.19 -0.50
N GLY A 286 -0.49 5.31 -0.08
CA GLY A 286 -0.48 6.56 -0.84
C GLY A 286 0.94 7.06 -1.13
N GLY A 287 1.81 7.05 -0.10
CA GLY A 287 3.22 7.42 -0.24
C GLY A 287 3.99 6.51 -1.20
N ALA A 288 3.83 5.19 -1.09
CA ALA A 288 4.49 4.23 -1.97
C ALA A 288 4.09 4.40 -3.45
N LEU A 289 2.81 4.66 -3.71
CA LEU A 289 2.28 4.92 -5.05
C LEU A 289 2.75 6.27 -5.59
N ALA A 290 2.74 7.33 -4.76
CA ALA A 290 3.19 8.66 -5.14
C ALA A 290 4.65 8.65 -5.59
N ILE A 291 5.54 7.93 -4.89
CA ILE A 291 6.95 7.79 -5.29
C ILE A 291 7.05 7.12 -6.66
N ALA A 292 6.31 6.03 -6.89
CA ALA A 292 6.34 5.30 -8.16
C ALA A 292 5.81 6.13 -9.34
N ILE A 293 4.72 6.86 -9.14
CA ILE A 293 4.15 7.79 -10.14
C ILE A 293 5.14 8.93 -10.41
N SER A 294 5.72 9.53 -9.37
CA SER A 294 6.68 10.63 -9.49
C SER A 294 7.94 10.21 -10.25
N GLN A 295 8.41 8.97 -10.03
CA GLN A 295 9.58 8.44 -10.75
C GLN A 295 9.24 8.29 -12.21
N THR A 296 8.06 7.75 -12.49
CA THR A 296 7.58 7.56 -13.85
C THR A 296 7.45 8.90 -14.60
N ILE A 297 6.90 9.94 -13.95
CA ILE A 297 6.82 11.30 -14.50
C ILE A 297 8.22 11.82 -14.85
N SER A 298 9.16 11.70 -13.91
CA SER A 298 10.54 12.19 -14.07
C SER A 298 11.30 11.45 -15.17
N LEU A 299 11.23 10.12 -15.19
CA LEU A 299 11.87 9.29 -16.20
C LEU A 299 11.30 9.57 -17.60
N ASN A 300 9.99 9.69 -17.73
CA ASN A 300 9.37 10.01 -19.02
C ASN A 300 9.81 11.38 -19.54
N ASN A 301 9.97 12.37 -18.65
CA ASN A 301 10.49 13.68 -19.02
C ASN A 301 11.95 13.60 -19.51
N ILE A 302 12.83 12.95 -18.74
CA ILE A 302 14.26 12.77 -19.10
C ILE A 302 14.40 12.06 -20.44
N LEU A 303 13.74 10.91 -20.62
CA LEU A 303 13.83 10.13 -21.85
C LEU A 303 13.29 10.88 -23.08
N ARG A 304 12.39 11.85 -22.88
CA ARG A 304 11.79 12.66 -23.95
C ARG A 304 12.64 13.87 -24.30
N GLU A 305 13.09 14.62 -23.30
CA GLU A 305 13.73 15.93 -23.52
C GLU A 305 15.25 15.83 -23.75
N VAL A 306 15.94 14.85 -23.16
CA VAL A 306 17.39 14.66 -23.39
C VAL A 306 17.74 14.52 -24.89
N PRO A 307 17.14 13.61 -25.69
CA PRO A 307 17.53 13.48 -27.09
C PRO A 307 17.05 14.66 -27.95
N ARG A 308 16.10 15.46 -27.46
CA ARG A 308 15.54 16.62 -28.16
C ARG A 308 16.42 17.86 -27.98
N GLN A 309 16.99 18.04 -26.79
CA GLN A 309 17.78 19.21 -26.42
C GLN A 309 19.29 18.94 -26.47
N ILE A 310 19.72 17.69 -26.27
CA ILE A 310 21.12 17.26 -26.28
C ILE A 310 21.24 16.00 -27.17
N PRO A 311 21.25 16.15 -28.51
CA PRO A 311 21.25 15.01 -29.43
C PRO A 311 22.48 14.09 -29.29
N GLU A 312 23.58 14.63 -28.80
CA GLU A 312 24.86 13.92 -28.60
C GLU A 312 24.83 12.96 -27.39
N LEU A 313 23.86 13.10 -26.49
CA LEU A 313 23.77 12.33 -25.25
C LEU A 313 22.67 11.28 -25.33
N SER A 314 23.05 10.01 -25.31
CA SER A 314 22.09 8.91 -25.27
C SER A 314 21.31 8.92 -23.93
N PRO A 315 19.98 8.79 -23.94
CA PRO A 315 19.18 8.75 -22.70
C PRO A 315 19.60 7.63 -21.75
N GLU A 316 19.99 6.48 -22.29
CA GLU A 316 20.46 5.32 -21.51
C GLU A 316 21.69 5.64 -20.64
N ARG A 317 22.60 6.49 -21.15
CA ARG A 317 23.74 6.97 -20.37
C ARG A 317 23.29 7.86 -19.22
N VAL A 318 22.32 8.76 -19.42
CA VAL A 318 21.73 9.58 -18.34
C VAL A 318 21.11 8.69 -17.25
N MET A 319 20.40 7.65 -17.66
CA MET A 319 19.77 6.69 -16.73
C MET A 319 20.81 5.87 -15.95
N SER A 320 21.95 5.56 -16.56
CA SER A 320 23.03 4.84 -15.88
C SER A 320 23.87 5.73 -14.97
N TRP A 321 24.00 7.03 -15.25
CA TRP A 321 24.81 7.95 -14.45
C TRP A 321 24.02 8.61 -13.31
N GLY A 322 22.69 8.66 -13.42
CA GLY A 322 21.81 9.20 -12.39
C GLY A 322 21.90 10.72 -12.25
N ALA A 323 21.39 11.24 -11.14
CA ALA A 323 21.13 12.68 -11.00
C ALA A 323 22.26 13.47 -10.32
N SER A 324 23.21 12.82 -9.64
CA SER A 324 24.19 13.49 -8.77
C SER A 324 25.53 13.82 -9.44
N ASN A 325 25.82 13.26 -10.62
CA ASN A 325 27.10 13.46 -11.35
C ASN A 325 26.89 13.98 -12.78
N LEU A 326 26.03 14.98 -12.94
CA LEU A 326 25.71 15.53 -14.27
C LEU A 326 26.90 16.21 -14.96
N GLU A 327 27.82 16.80 -14.19
CA GLU A 327 29.00 17.50 -14.71
C GLU A 327 29.94 16.55 -15.47
N ALA A 328 30.12 15.33 -14.96
CA ALA A 328 30.93 14.29 -15.61
C ALA A 328 30.25 13.69 -16.85
N LEU A 329 28.92 13.83 -16.97
CA LEU A 329 28.12 13.28 -18.05
C LEU A 329 27.98 14.25 -19.23
N ALA A 330 27.95 15.55 -18.96
CA ALA A 330 27.72 16.57 -19.96
C ALA A 330 28.93 16.69 -20.93
N PRO A 331 28.72 16.60 -22.25
CA PRO A 331 29.79 16.76 -23.24
C PRO A 331 30.36 18.19 -23.27
N THR A 332 29.52 19.19 -23.01
CA THR A 332 29.85 20.62 -23.06
C THR A 332 29.20 21.37 -21.89
N ALA A 333 29.67 22.59 -21.61
CA ALA A 333 29.07 23.45 -20.59
C ALA A 333 27.61 23.80 -20.90
N ASP A 334 27.27 24.01 -22.17
CA ASP A 334 25.88 24.27 -22.60
C ASP A 334 25.00 23.03 -22.39
N ALA A 335 25.51 21.83 -22.70
CA ALA A 335 24.79 20.59 -22.44
C ALA A 335 24.55 20.35 -20.94
N LEU A 336 25.44 20.82 -20.07
CA LEU A 336 25.24 20.74 -18.61
C LEU A 336 24.08 21.63 -18.15
N ILE A 337 23.98 22.85 -18.69
CA ILE A 337 22.88 23.79 -18.39
C ILE A 337 21.55 23.19 -18.84
N GLU A 338 21.49 22.65 -20.05
CA GLU A 338 20.28 21.98 -20.57
C GLU A 338 19.92 20.74 -19.74
N LEU A 339 20.90 19.94 -19.34
CA LEU A 339 20.65 18.75 -18.52
C LEU A 339 20.08 19.14 -17.14
N ARG A 340 20.63 20.19 -16.50
CA ARG A 340 20.09 20.75 -15.25
C ARG A 340 18.66 21.28 -15.43
N SER A 341 18.38 21.93 -16.55
CA SER A 341 17.04 22.42 -16.92
C SER A 341 16.01 21.29 -17.05
N ILE A 342 16.40 20.18 -17.70
CA ILE A 342 15.56 18.98 -17.84
C ILE A 342 15.23 18.39 -16.46
N TRP A 343 16.22 18.27 -15.57
CA TRP A 343 16.01 17.79 -14.20
C TRP A 343 15.13 18.72 -13.37
N CYS A 344 15.33 20.04 -13.49
CA CYS A 344 14.47 21.04 -12.85
C CYS A 344 13.01 20.89 -13.30
N THR A 345 12.79 20.70 -14.60
CA THR A 345 11.47 20.49 -15.18
C THR A 345 10.82 19.19 -14.67
N SER A 346 11.60 18.12 -14.54
CA SER A 346 11.14 16.85 -13.93
C SER A 346 10.64 17.06 -12.51
N VAL A 347 11.40 17.76 -11.67
CA VAL A 347 10.99 18.08 -10.29
C VAL A 347 9.71 18.91 -10.28
N SER A 348 9.61 19.94 -11.14
CA SER A 348 8.40 20.77 -11.22
C SER A 348 7.16 19.98 -11.64
N HIS A 349 7.27 19.03 -12.58
CA HIS A 349 6.17 18.13 -12.94
C HIS A 349 5.72 17.25 -11.76
N VAL A 350 6.66 16.74 -10.96
CA VAL A 350 6.36 16.00 -9.74
C VAL A 350 5.65 16.88 -8.72
N MET A 351 6.08 18.14 -8.54
CA MET A 351 5.42 19.08 -7.64
C MET A 351 3.99 19.43 -8.09
N ILE A 352 3.74 19.49 -9.41
CA ILE A 352 2.37 19.69 -9.95
C ILE A 352 1.48 18.48 -9.62
N PHE A 353 2.00 17.26 -9.73
CA PHE A 353 1.27 16.06 -9.32
C PHE A 353 0.95 16.07 -7.82
N ALA A 354 1.93 16.43 -6.98
CA ALA A 354 1.73 16.58 -5.54
C ALA A 354 0.66 17.65 -5.22
N LEU A 355 0.72 18.81 -5.90
CA LEU A 355 -0.25 19.89 -5.75
C LEU A 355 -1.68 19.41 -6.05
N ALA A 356 -1.88 18.67 -7.14
CA ALA A 356 -3.18 18.12 -7.49
C ALA A 356 -3.74 17.19 -6.40
N CYS A 357 -2.88 16.35 -5.81
CA CYS A 357 -3.25 15.46 -4.72
C CYS A 357 -3.64 16.23 -3.45
N ILE A 358 -2.87 17.26 -3.08
CA ILE A 358 -3.15 18.07 -1.89
C ILE A 358 -4.46 18.87 -2.09
N CYS A 359 -4.68 19.46 -3.27
CA CYS A 359 -5.94 20.14 -3.57
C CYS A 359 -7.15 19.20 -3.49
N ALA A 360 -7.02 17.95 -3.94
CA ALA A 360 -8.08 16.96 -3.79
C ALA A 360 -8.33 16.59 -2.33
N SER A 361 -7.27 16.51 -1.51
CA SER A 361 -7.38 16.16 -0.07
C SER A 361 -8.25 17.12 0.73
N VAL A 362 -8.26 18.41 0.39
CA VAL A 362 -9.09 19.44 1.06
C VAL A 362 -10.58 19.09 1.04
N LEU A 363 -11.06 18.53 -0.07
CA LEU A 363 -12.47 18.13 -0.21
C LEU A 363 -12.83 17.00 0.75
N PHE A 364 -11.91 16.05 0.93
CA PHE A 364 -12.10 14.92 1.87
C PHE A 364 -12.00 15.40 3.32
N THR A 365 -11.04 16.26 3.63
CA THR A 365 -10.88 16.85 4.96
C THR A 365 -12.10 17.67 5.38
N ALA A 366 -12.68 18.45 4.46
CA ALA A 366 -13.90 19.20 4.72
C ALA A 366 -15.11 18.28 5.04
N GLY A 367 -15.13 17.08 4.48
CA GLY A 367 -16.17 16.06 4.71
C GLY A 367 -15.99 15.22 5.97
N MET A 368 -14.88 15.38 6.72
CA MET A 368 -14.69 14.70 8.00
C MET A 368 -15.66 15.22 9.06
N GLU A 369 -15.95 14.42 10.10
CA GLU A 369 -16.78 14.88 11.21
C GLU A 369 -16.10 16.00 12.01
N TRP A 370 -16.82 17.10 12.26
CA TRP A 370 -16.32 18.29 12.95
C TRP A 370 -16.56 18.20 14.47
N LEU A 371 -15.96 17.20 15.11
CA LEU A 371 -16.09 16.99 16.55
C LEU A 371 -15.07 17.81 17.36
N ASN A 372 -15.40 18.06 18.62
CA ASN A 372 -14.49 18.66 19.59
C ASN A 372 -14.01 17.61 20.59
N ALA A 373 -12.71 17.33 20.59
CA ALA A 373 -12.06 16.29 21.38
C ALA A 373 -12.34 16.43 22.89
N LYS A 374 -12.36 17.67 23.42
CA LYS A 374 -12.64 17.92 24.85
C LYS A 374 -14.10 17.66 25.19
N LYS A 375 -15.02 18.07 24.32
CA LYS A 375 -16.46 17.83 24.52
C LYS A 375 -16.75 16.33 24.53
N VAL A 376 -16.17 15.58 23.58
CA VAL A 376 -16.29 14.12 23.51
C VAL A 376 -15.64 13.45 24.72
N ALA A 377 -14.45 13.87 25.13
CA ALA A 377 -13.79 13.32 26.33
C ALA A 377 -14.61 13.55 27.60
N LYS A 378 -15.21 14.73 27.77
CA LYS A 378 -16.10 15.04 28.89
C LYS A 378 -17.34 14.14 28.88
N GLN A 379 -17.99 13.99 27.72
CA GLN A 379 -19.15 13.10 27.57
C GLN A 379 -18.82 11.64 27.91
N ARG A 380 -17.64 11.13 27.51
CA ARG A 380 -17.19 9.78 27.86
C ARG A 380 -16.95 9.61 29.37
N ARG A 381 -16.39 10.62 30.03
CA ARG A 381 -16.20 10.61 31.50
C ARG A 381 -17.53 10.62 32.24
N GLU A 382 -18.50 11.41 31.78
CA GLU A 382 -19.84 11.50 32.38
C GLU A 382 -20.64 10.20 32.15
N ALA A 383 -20.53 9.58 30.96
CA ALA A 383 -21.16 8.30 30.66
C ALA A 383 -20.55 7.12 31.45
N GLY A 384 -19.23 7.14 31.72
CA GLY A 384 -18.54 6.12 32.51
C GLY A 384 -18.72 6.26 34.03
N GLY A 385 -19.10 7.45 34.52
CA GLY A 385 -19.30 7.74 35.94
C GLY A 385 -20.75 7.64 36.43
N GLY A 386 -21.73 7.54 35.52
CA GLY A 386 -23.15 7.49 35.84
C GLY A 386 -23.71 6.07 35.85
N GLY A 387 -23.69 5.40 37.00
CA GLY A 387 -24.59 4.28 37.23
C GLY A 387 -26.04 4.80 37.21
N GLY A 388 -26.82 4.40 36.21
CA GLY A 388 -28.26 4.69 36.15
C GLY A 388 -28.78 4.87 34.73
N GLN A 389 -29.59 3.91 34.30
CA GLN A 389 -30.38 3.90 33.05
C GLN A 389 -30.99 5.27 32.70
N THR A 390 -30.74 5.74 31.48
CA THR A 390 -31.76 6.14 30.48
C THR A 390 -31.07 6.82 29.30
N GLY A 391 -30.80 6.04 28.26
CA GLY A 391 -30.33 6.53 26.97
C GLY A 391 -30.33 5.33 26.02
N VAL A 392 -31.06 5.42 24.92
CA VAL A 392 -31.09 4.42 23.86
C VAL A 392 -29.70 4.39 23.20
N GLY A 393 -28.76 3.71 23.85
CA GLY A 393 -27.41 3.47 23.40
C GLY A 393 -27.18 1.97 23.43
N LEU A 394 -26.67 1.43 22.33
CA LEU A 394 -26.30 0.04 22.15
C LEU A 394 -25.65 -0.51 23.44
N ILE A 395 -26.38 -1.42 24.07
CA ILE A 395 -25.99 -2.22 25.22
C ILE A 395 -24.71 -2.99 24.86
N ASP A 396 -23.68 -2.97 25.71
CA ASP A 396 -22.40 -3.73 25.59
C ASP A 396 -22.55 -5.00 24.74
N THR A 397 -22.26 -4.91 23.45
CA THR A 397 -22.32 -6.04 22.53
C THR A 397 -21.01 -6.83 22.64
N PRO A 398 -21.02 -8.17 22.68
CA PRO A 398 -19.80 -8.98 22.68
C PRO A 398 -18.98 -8.92 21.36
N ALA A 399 -19.31 -7.99 20.45
CA ALA A 399 -18.66 -7.82 19.16
C ALA A 399 -17.32 -7.07 19.29
N LYS A 400 -16.30 -7.56 18.59
CA LYS A 400 -14.94 -6.97 18.53
C LYS A 400 -14.87 -5.67 17.73
N VAL A 401 -15.85 -5.41 16.86
CA VAL A 401 -15.92 -4.20 16.02
C VAL A 401 -17.32 -3.61 16.12
N THR A 402 -17.42 -2.30 16.32
CA THR A 402 -18.71 -1.61 16.34
C THR A 402 -19.34 -1.47 14.95
N GLY A 403 -20.68 -1.44 14.88
CA GLY A 403 -21.41 -1.37 13.61
C GLY A 403 -21.03 -0.18 12.72
N PRO A 404 -20.87 1.04 13.26
CA PRO A 404 -20.41 2.18 12.48
C PRO A 404 -19.01 1.99 11.89
N VAL A 405 -18.08 1.39 12.64
CA VAL A 405 -16.72 1.09 12.15
C VAL A 405 -16.77 0.06 11.03
N PHE A 406 -17.54 -1.01 11.22
CA PHE A 406 -17.72 -2.05 10.21
C PHE A 406 -18.21 -1.45 8.88
N ILE A 407 -19.29 -0.66 8.90
CA ILE A 407 -19.84 -0.02 7.70
C ILE A 407 -18.87 1.02 7.12
N GLY A 408 -18.21 1.80 7.95
CA GLY A 408 -17.21 2.79 7.52
C GLY A 408 -16.05 2.13 6.77
N VAL A 409 -15.56 1.00 7.26
CA VAL A 409 -14.50 0.22 6.59
C VAL A 409 -14.98 -0.32 5.25
N LEU A 410 -16.18 -0.91 5.18
CA LEU A 410 -16.72 -1.49 3.94
C LEU A 410 -16.87 -0.42 2.84
N TRP A 411 -17.49 0.72 3.15
CA TRP A 411 -17.68 1.79 2.17
C TRP A 411 -16.39 2.52 1.82
N GLY A 412 -15.50 2.75 2.81
CA GLY A 412 -14.18 3.34 2.58
C GLY A 412 -13.32 2.46 1.67
N ALA A 413 -13.29 1.15 1.91
CA ALA A 413 -12.60 0.17 1.09
C ALA A 413 -13.20 0.07 -0.34
N THR A 414 -14.53 0.07 -0.46
CA THR A 414 -15.23 0.08 -1.78
C THR A 414 -14.92 1.34 -2.58
N GLY A 415 -14.97 2.51 -1.93
CA GLY A 415 -14.67 3.80 -2.55
C GLY A 415 -13.20 3.90 -2.98
N LEU A 416 -12.28 3.46 -2.12
CA LEU A 416 -10.86 3.42 -2.48
C LEU A 416 -10.61 2.52 -3.68
N SER A 417 -11.11 1.28 -3.67
CA SER A 417 -10.93 0.36 -4.80
C SER A 417 -11.59 0.84 -6.09
N PHE A 418 -12.71 1.57 -6.01
CA PHE A 418 -13.33 2.21 -7.17
C PHE A 418 -12.37 3.16 -7.88
N LEU A 419 -11.65 4.00 -7.13
CA LEU A 419 -10.69 4.94 -7.71
C LEU A 419 -9.59 4.23 -8.50
N PHE A 420 -9.10 3.09 -8.01
CA PHE A 420 -8.10 2.28 -8.71
C PHE A 420 -8.65 1.60 -9.96
N VAL A 421 -9.85 1.04 -9.88
CA VAL A 421 -10.53 0.42 -11.05
C VAL A 421 -10.83 1.47 -12.10
N LEU A 422 -11.30 2.65 -11.70
CA LEU A 422 -11.57 3.78 -12.58
C LEU A 422 -10.29 4.26 -13.24
N ALA A 423 -9.23 4.53 -12.47
CA ALA A 423 -7.94 4.97 -13.01
C ALA A 423 -7.36 3.95 -13.98
N ARG A 424 -7.44 2.65 -13.67
CA ARG A 424 -7.01 1.55 -14.54
C ARG A 424 -7.80 1.53 -15.85
N THR A 425 -9.13 1.64 -15.76
CA THR A 425 -10.04 1.60 -16.90
C THR A 425 -9.81 2.80 -17.83
N LEU A 426 -9.74 4.00 -17.26
CA LEU A 426 -9.43 5.22 -17.98
C LEU A 426 -8.06 5.13 -18.66
N ALA A 427 -7.01 4.74 -17.92
CA ALA A 427 -5.67 4.60 -18.49
C ALA A 427 -5.64 3.65 -19.69
N ARG A 428 -6.38 2.53 -19.64
CA ARG A 428 -6.45 1.57 -20.76
C ARG A 428 -7.28 2.08 -21.94
N ILE A 429 -8.39 2.78 -21.69
CA ILE A 429 -9.17 3.42 -22.75
C ILE A 429 -8.33 4.49 -23.46
N TYR A 430 -7.63 5.34 -22.71
CA TYR A 430 -6.79 6.39 -23.29
C TYR A 430 -5.56 5.84 -24.02
N ALA A 431 -4.86 4.85 -23.45
CA ALA A 431 -3.63 4.32 -24.04
C ALA A 431 -3.85 3.29 -25.17
N PHE A 432 -4.88 2.44 -25.05
CA PHE A 432 -5.07 1.30 -25.96
C PHE A 432 -6.40 1.33 -26.72
N ARG A 433 -7.33 2.24 -26.37
CA ARG A 433 -8.70 2.31 -26.92
C ARG A 433 -9.47 0.99 -26.90
N ARG A 434 -9.08 0.05 -26.03
CA ARG A 434 -9.67 -1.27 -25.92
C ARG A 434 -9.53 -1.81 -24.49
N LEU A 435 -10.62 -2.38 -23.98
CA LEU A 435 -10.64 -3.13 -22.73
C LEU A 435 -10.38 -4.61 -23.01
N TRP A 436 -9.68 -5.25 -22.10
CA TRP A 436 -9.32 -6.66 -22.18
C TRP A 436 -10.15 -7.48 -21.19
N LEU A 437 -10.18 -8.80 -21.36
CA LEU A 437 -10.89 -9.69 -20.42
C LEU A 437 -10.37 -9.55 -18.98
N ASP A 438 -9.07 -9.29 -18.78
CA ASP A 438 -8.53 -9.06 -17.43
C ASP A 438 -9.11 -7.80 -16.76
N ASP A 439 -9.51 -6.79 -17.54
CA ASP A 439 -10.21 -5.60 -17.03
C ASP A 439 -11.65 -5.92 -16.65
N ALA A 440 -12.34 -6.74 -17.45
CA ALA A 440 -13.71 -7.16 -17.16
C ALA A 440 -13.80 -7.94 -15.84
N PHE A 441 -12.84 -8.83 -15.56
CA PHE A 441 -12.78 -9.55 -14.29
C PHE A 441 -12.50 -8.64 -13.10
N ALA A 442 -11.62 -7.63 -13.25
CA ALA A 442 -11.35 -6.67 -12.18
C ALA A 442 -12.56 -5.77 -11.88
N ILE A 443 -13.25 -5.29 -12.92
CA ILE A 443 -14.50 -4.53 -12.78
C ILE A 443 -15.60 -5.41 -12.16
N GLY A 444 -15.72 -6.66 -12.61
CA GLY A 444 -16.66 -7.62 -12.05
C GLY A 444 -16.42 -7.90 -10.57
N ALA A 445 -15.17 -8.09 -10.16
CA ALA A 445 -14.81 -8.25 -8.75
C ALA A 445 -15.19 -7.01 -7.93
N TRP A 446 -14.96 -5.80 -8.44
CA TRP A 446 -15.39 -4.57 -7.79
C TRP A 446 -16.92 -4.47 -7.66
N LEU A 447 -17.67 -4.83 -8.69
CA LEU A 447 -19.14 -4.85 -8.63
C LEU A 447 -19.64 -5.85 -7.58
N MET A 448 -18.99 -7.00 -7.45
CA MET A 448 -19.30 -7.97 -6.39
C MET A 448 -19.01 -7.41 -4.99
N LEU A 449 -17.93 -6.64 -4.82
CA LEU A 449 -17.62 -5.93 -3.57
C LEU A 449 -18.67 -4.86 -3.26
N LEU A 450 -19.12 -4.10 -4.26
CA LEU A 450 -20.18 -3.11 -4.10
C LEU A 450 -21.49 -3.77 -3.64
N VAL A 451 -21.87 -4.89 -4.26
CA VAL A 451 -23.06 -5.64 -3.85
C VAL A 451 -22.93 -6.16 -2.42
N GLN A 452 -21.74 -6.65 -2.03
CA GLN A 452 -21.48 -7.04 -0.64
C GLN A 452 -21.62 -5.85 0.33
N ALA A 453 -21.05 -4.68 0.02
CA ALA A 453 -21.17 -3.49 0.86
C ALA A 453 -22.63 -3.03 1.02
N ILE A 454 -23.40 -3.03 -0.06
CA ILE A 454 -24.85 -2.73 -0.04
C ILE A 454 -25.61 -3.75 0.81
N THR A 455 -25.31 -5.03 0.65
CA THR A 455 -25.98 -6.11 1.42
C THR A 455 -25.69 -5.95 2.91
N TRP A 456 -24.43 -5.74 3.29
CA TRP A 456 -24.04 -5.50 4.68
C TRP A 456 -24.67 -4.25 5.28
N MET A 457 -24.82 -3.17 4.50
CA MET A 457 -25.51 -1.96 4.96
C MET A 457 -26.96 -2.25 5.41
N THR A 458 -27.63 -3.24 4.79
CA THR A 458 -28.99 -3.63 5.17
C THR A 458 -29.05 -4.66 6.30
N GLN A 459 -27.99 -5.46 6.48
CA GLN A 459 -27.98 -6.59 7.42
C GLN A 459 -27.18 -6.34 8.70
N VAL A 460 -26.46 -5.22 8.79
CA VAL A 460 -25.61 -4.89 9.93
C VAL A 460 -26.38 -4.92 11.24
N ASP A 461 -27.59 -4.34 11.29
CA ASP A 461 -28.42 -4.33 12.48
C ASP A 461 -28.81 -5.75 12.93
N SER A 462 -29.11 -6.63 11.97
CA SER A 462 -29.43 -8.04 12.23
C SER A 462 -28.23 -8.81 12.80
N MET A 463 -27.01 -8.51 12.32
CA MET A 463 -25.78 -9.09 12.88
C MET A 463 -25.55 -8.67 14.33
N TYR A 464 -25.74 -7.40 14.67
CA TYR A 464 -25.59 -6.96 16.07
C TYR A 464 -26.73 -7.44 16.98
N LEU A 465 -27.90 -7.70 16.41
CA LEU A 465 -29.01 -8.36 17.10
C LEU A 465 -28.66 -9.81 17.48
N LEU A 466 -27.98 -10.55 16.58
CA LEU A 466 -27.49 -11.90 16.86
C LEU A 466 -26.54 -11.92 18.07
N PHE A 467 -25.60 -10.97 18.15
CA PHE A 467 -24.70 -10.85 19.30
C PHE A 467 -25.42 -10.62 20.62
N GLN A 468 -26.53 -9.89 20.63
CA GLN A 468 -27.32 -9.65 21.84
C GLN A 468 -28.11 -10.89 22.27
N LEU A 469 -28.56 -11.71 21.32
CA LEU A 469 -29.20 -13.00 21.59
C LEU A 469 -28.20 -14.02 22.14
N ASP A 470 -27.01 -14.11 21.54
CA ASP A 470 -25.93 -14.98 22.03
C ASP A 470 -25.46 -14.59 23.44
N ALA A 471 -25.50 -13.29 23.76
CA ALA A 471 -25.22 -12.78 25.10
C ALA A 471 -26.36 -13.05 26.12
N GLY A 472 -27.48 -13.64 25.70
CA GLY A 472 -28.65 -13.89 26.54
C GLY A 472 -29.41 -12.62 26.96
N LYS A 473 -29.16 -11.48 26.30
CA LYS A 473 -29.77 -10.18 26.64
C LYS A 473 -31.15 -9.98 26.02
N LEU A 474 -31.47 -10.76 24.98
CA LEU A 474 -32.75 -10.75 24.28
C LEU A 474 -33.34 -12.16 24.24
N MET A 475 -34.68 -12.25 24.30
CA MET A 475 -35.38 -13.51 24.07
C MET A 475 -35.74 -13.66 22.59
N PRO A 476 -35.64 -14.87 22.02
CA PRO A 476 -35.98 -15.12 20.62
C PRO A 476 -37.49 -14.96 20.40
N THR A 477 -37.88 -13.86 19.74
CA THR A 477 -39.25 -13.63 19.28
C THR A 477 -39.39 -14.04 17.82
N PRO A 478 -40.61 -14.37 17.33
CA PRO A 478 -40.81 -14.75 15.92
C PRO A 478 -40.31 -13.71 14.91
N GLU A 479 -40.45 -12.42 15.24
CA GLU A 479 -39.94 -11.31 14.42
C GLU A 479 -38.41 -11.29 14.35
N ILE A 480 -37.74 -11.51 15.48
CA ILE A 480 -36.28 -11.57 15.57
C ILE A 480 -35.75 -12.77 14.78
N LEU A 481 -36.39 -13.95 14.92
CA LEU A 481 -36.00 -15.16 14.19
C LEU A 481 -36.15 -15.00 12.66
N ASN A 482 -37.15 -14.25 12.21
CA ASN A 482 -37.30 -13.94 10.78
C ASN A 482 -36.18 -13.02 10.27
N ARG A 483 -35.74 -12.03 11.07
CA ARG A 483 -34.59 -11.18 10.73
C ARG A 483 -33.28 -11.95 10.71
N LEU A 484 -33.08 -12.89 11.62
CA LEU A 484 -31.93 -13.80 11.61
C LEU A 484 -31.94 -14.72 10.37
N ALA A 485 -33.10 -15.24 9.99
CA ALA A 485 -33.23 -16.04 8.78
C ALA A 485 -32.90 -15.24 7.50
N GLN A 486 -33.22 -13.94 7.48
CA GLN A 486 -32.81 -13.04 6.39
C GLN A 486 -31.30 -12.80 6.40
N LEU A 487 -30.71 -12.60 7.58
CA LEU A 487 -29.26 -12.46 7.76
C LEU A 487 -28.51 -13.69 7.24
N GLU A 488 -28.87 -14.90 7.67
CA GLU A 488 -28.22 -16.15 7.26
C GLU A 488 -28.28 -16.38 5.73
N ARG A 489 -29.42 -16.07 5.11
CA ARG A 489 -29.57 -16.13 3.64
C ARG A 489 -28.70 -15.09 2.94
N ALA A 490 -28.64 -13.88 3.49
CA ALA A 490 -27.77 -12.83 2.99
C ALA A 490 -26.29 -13.21 3.16
N GLU A 491 -25.90 -13.84 4.27
CA GLU A 491 -24.55 -14.36 4.50
C GLU A 491 -24.15 -15.41 3.46
N CYS A 492 -25.06 -16.31 3.09
CA CYS A 492 -24.81 -17.24 1.98
C CYS A 492 -24.49 -16.50 0.68
N ALA A 493 -25.26 -15.47 0.34
CA ALA A 493 -25.01 -14.66 -0.85
C ALA A 493 -23.67 -13.92 -0.75
N ILE A 494 -23.34 -13.36 0.41
CA ILE A 494 -22.08 -12.65 0.66
C ILE A 494 -20.89 -13.61 0.55
N LEU A 495 -20.97 -14.83 1.09
CA LEU A 495 -19.90 -15.85 0.97
C LEU A 495 -19.64 -16.20 -0.50
N ILE A 496 -20.69 -16.42 -1.29
CA ILE A 496 -20.58 -16.72 -2.71
C ILE A 496 -19.94 -15.54 -3.45
N LEU A 497 -20.37 -14.31 -3.17
CA LEU A 497 -19.81 -13.10 -3.78
C LEU A 497 -18.34 -12.89 -3.38
N PHE A 498 -17.99 -13.16 -2.11
CA PHE A 498 -16.63 -13.06 -1.59
C PHE A 498 -15.69 -14.02 -2.34
N TYR A 499 -15.99 -15.32 -2.36
CA TYR A 499 -15.18 -16.29 -3.09
C TYR A 499 -15.18 -16.01 -4.60
N THR A 500 -16.31 -15.63 -5.18
CA THR A 500 -16.33 -15.31 -6.62
C THR A 500 -15.47 -14.07 -6.93
N SER A 501 -15.43 -13.07 -6.05
CA SER A 501 -14.60 -11.88 -6.24
C SER A 501 -13.09 -12.18 -6.18
N LEU A 502 -12.65 -12.99 -5.21
CA LEU A 502 -11.23 -13.38 -5.08
C LEU A 502 -10.77 -14.21 -6.29
N TRP A 503 -11.59 -15.16 -6.76
CA TRP A 503 -11.23 -16.00 -7.91
C TRP A 503 -11.36 -15.25 -9.23
N ALA A 504 -12.25 -14.25 -9.33
CA ALA A 504 -12.27 -13.31 -10.47
C ALA A 504 -10.95 -12.53 -10.56
N ILE A 505 -10.38 -12.09 -9.44
CA ILE A 505 -9.08 -11.41 -9.41
C ILE A 505 -7.95 -12.37 -9.83
N LYS A 506 -7.95 -13.61 -9.32
CA LYS A 506 -6.99 -14.64 -9.75
C LYS A 506 -7.10 -14.94 -11.25
N ALA A 507 -8.32 -15.02 -11.78
CA ALA A 507 -8.57 -15.17 -13.21
C ALA A 507 -8.04 -13.97 -14.02
N SER A 508 -8.21 -12.74 -13.51
CA SER A 508 -7.61 -11.54 -14.10
C SER A 508 -6.08 -11.67 -14.21
N PHE A 509 -5.41 -12.14 -13.15
CA PHE A 509 -3.97 -12.40 -13.16
C PHE A 509 -3.55 -13.50 -14.13
N LEU A 510 -4.29 -14.62 -14.19
CA LEU A 510 -4.00 -15.71 -15.12
C LEU A 510 -4.11 -15.26 -16.59
N ILE A 511 -5.16 -14.51 -16.93
CA ILE A 511 -5.34 -13.94 -18.27
C ILE A 511 -4.20 -12.95 -18.59
N PHE A 512 -3.82 -12.14 -17.61
CA PHE A 512 -2.69 -11.22 -17.73
C PHE A 512 -1.37 -11.96 -18.00
N PHE A 513 -1.06 -13.02 -17.24
CA PHE A 513 0.17 -13.81 -17.48
C PHE A 513 0.11 -14.59 -18.78
N ARG A 514 -1.06 -15.08 -19.20
CA ARG A 514 -1.24 -15.70 -20.51
C ARG A 514 -0.93 -14.75 -21.67
N ARG A 515 -1.20 -13.47 -21.49
CA ARG A 515 -0.93 -12.41 -22.48
C ARG A 515 0.57 -12.09 -22.60
N ILE A 516 1.32 -12.14 -21.49
CA ILE A 516 2.76 -11.86 -21.47
C ILE A 516 3.60 -13.11 -21.78
N GLY A 517 3.09 -14.29 -21.42
CA GLY A 517 3.82 -15.54 -21.40
C GLY A 517 4.29 -16.04 -22.76
N GLY A 518 5.31 -16.89 -22.73
CA GLY A 518 5.94 -17.47 -23.91
C GLY A 518 5.07 -18.51 -24.61
N THR A 519 5.40 -18.81 -25.87
CA THR A 519 4.78 -19.87 -26.67
C THR A 519 5.40 -21.26 -26.43
N ASP A 520 6.32 -21.37 -25.47
CA ASP A 520 6.98 -22.62 -25.13
C ASP A 520 5.98 -23.65 -24.58
N ARG A 521 6.08 -24.88 -25.06
CA ARG A 521 5.19 -25.98 -24.72
C ARG A 521 5.24 -26.31 -23.23
N SER A 522 6.42 -26.30 -22.63
CA SER A 522 6.60 -26.59 -21.20
C SER A 522 5.91 -25.54 -20.32
N TRP A 523 6.06 -24.25 -20.67
CA TRP A 523 5.39 -23.16 -19.98
C TRP A 523 3.87 -23.20 -20.16
N LEU A 524 3.38 -23.51 -21.37
CA LEU A 524 1.95 -23.65 -21.64
C LEU A 524 1.31 -24.81 -20.88
N ILE A 525 1.99 -25.96 -20.78
CA ILE A 525 1.53 -27.10 -19.96
C ILE A 525 1.41 -26.66 -18.51
N TRP A 526 2.44 -26.02 -17.96
CA TRP A 526 2.41 -25.53 -16.58
C TRP A 526 1.31 -24.49 -16.35
N PHE A 527 1.14 -23.55 -17.29
CA PHE A 527 0.06 -22.56 -17.26
C PHE A 527 -1.32 -23.22 -17.15
N TRP A 528 -1.62 -24.22 -17.99
CA TRP A 528 -2.91 -24.90 -17.93
C TRP A 528 -3.08 -25.77 -16.67
N CYS A 529 -1.99 -26.32 -16.12
CA CYS A 529 -2.03 -26.98 -14.81
C CYS A 529 -2.43 -26.00 -13.71
N VAL A 530 -1.84 -24.80 -13.68
CA VAL A 530 -2.18 -23.75 -12.72
C VAL A 530 -3.62 -23.27 -12.91
N VAL A 531 -4.07 -23.04 -14.15
CA VAL A 531 -5.47 -22.67 -14.43
C VAL A 531 -6.44 -23.75 -13.93
N GLY A 532 -6.14 -25.02 -14.21
CA GLY A 532 -6.94 -26.15 -13.75
C GLY A 532 -7.01 -26.24 -12.23
N PHE A 533 -5.86 -26.05 -11.55
CA PHE A 533 -5.79 -26.04 -10.09
C PHE A 533 -6.60 -24.88 -9.49
N VAL A 534 -6.41 -23.65 -9.98
CA VAL A 534 -7.16 -22.47 -9.51
C VAL A 534 -8.66 -22.64 -9.75
N ALA A 535 -9.07 -23.14 -10.91
CA ALA A 535 -10.47 -23.42 -11.19
C ALA A 535 -11.05 -24.51 -10.27
N ALA A 536 -10.31 -25.59 -10.00
CA ALA A 536 -10.75 -26.64 -9.09
C ALA A 536 -10.96 -26.10 -7.66
N THR A 537 -10.02 -25.30 -7.14
CA THR A 537 -10.15 -24.70 -5.80
C THR A 537 -11.37 -23.78 -5.67
N TYR A 538 -11.80 -23.12 -6.75
CA TYR A 538 -13.02 -22.31 -6.71
C TYR A 538 -14.25 -23.15 -6.37
N PHE A 539 -14.39 -24.29 -7.05
CA PHE A 539 -15.51 -25.20 -6.81
C PHE A 539 -15.43 -25.86 -5.43
N VAL A 540 -14.23 -26.13 -4.92
CA VAL A 540 -14.05 -26.62 -3.55
C VAL A 540 -14.51 -25.57 -2.53
N CYS A 541 -14.04 -24.32 -2.63
CA CYS A 541 -14.44 -23.26 -1.71
C CYS A 541 -15.94 -22.95 -1.74
N LEU A 542 -16.59 -23.07 -2.90
CA LEU A 542 -18.06 -22.98 -2.99
C LEU A 542 -18.75 -24.22 -2.41
N GLY A 543 -18.23 -25.42 -2.66
CA GLY A 543 -18.78 -26.67 -2.16
C GLY A 543 -18.67 -26.83 -0.64
N ASP A 544 -17.65 -26.24 -0.03
CA ASP A 544 -17.40 -26.31 1.40
C ASP A 544 -18.30 -25.38 2.23
N ILE A 545 -19.10 -24.52 1.58
CA ILE A 545 -20.10 -23.70 2.26
C ILE A 545 -21.11 -24.62 2.94
N GLN A 546 -21.32 -24.44 4.25
CA GLN A 546 -22.35 -25.16 5.01
C GLN A 546 -23.76 -24.64 4.67
N TYR A 547 -24.24 -24.89 3.45
CA TYR A 547 -25.58 -24.50 2.99
C TYR A 547 -26.71 -24.90 3.96
N PRO A 548 -26.70 -26.08 4.63
CA PRO A 548 -27.73 -26.42 5.61
C PRO A 548 -27.78 -25.50 6.84
N CYS A 549 -26.68 -24.82 7.20
CA CYS A 549 -26.64 -23.87 8.31
C CYS A 549 -26.96 -22.43 7.90
N LEU A 550 -27.20 -22.19 6.61
CA LEU A 550 -27.50 -20.85 6.06
C LEU A 550 -28.86 -20.76 5.36
N LEU A 551 -29.37 -21.86 4.79
CA LEU A 551 -30.55 -21.87 3.92
C LEU A 551 -31.75 -22.66 4.46
N ARG A 552 -31.57 -23.52 5.48
CA ARG A 552 -32.67 -24.29 6.07
C ARG A 552 -33.51 -23.44 7.05
N ASP A 553 -34.60 -24.04 7.53
CA ASP A 553 -35.45 -23.44 8.55
C ASP A 553 -34.70 -23.21 9.87
N GLN A 554 -35.06 -22.12 10.55
CA GLN A 554 -34.49 -21.70 11.83
C GLN A 554 -34.47 -22.78 12.90
N ALA A 555 -35.48 -23.64 12.95
CA ALA A 555 -35.53 -24.78 13.88
C ALA A 555 -34.37 -25.77 13.65
N TYR A 556 -34.04 -26.06 12.40
CA TYR A 556 -32.91 -26.93 12.06
C TYR A 556 -31.58 -26.30 12.45
N ILE A 557 -31.43 -24.99 12.18
CA ILE A 557 -30.20 -24.24 12.42
C ILE A 557 -29.91 -24.19 13.92
N LEU A 558 -30.88 -23.79 14.74
CA LEU A 558 -30.75 -23.72 16.19
C LEU A 558 -30.45 -25.09 16.85
N GLU A 559 -30.97 -26.17 16.28
CA GLU A 559 -30.74 -27.52 16.81
C GLU A 559 -29.38 -28.09 16.39
N ASN A 560 -28.96 -27.88 15.13
CA ASN A 560 -27.85 -28.64 14.53
C ASN A 560 -26.55 -27.85 14.35
N CYS A 561 -26.62 -26.54 14.11
CA CYS A 561 -25.43 -25.72 13.83
C CYS A 561 -24.60 -25.36 15.08
N PRO A 562 -25.18 -25.23 16.29
CA PRO A 562 -24.40 -25.10 17.52
C PRO A 562 -23.71 -26.39 17.97
N LYS A 563 -24.00 -27.55 17.34
CA LYS A 563 -23.39 -28.82 17.72
C LYS A 563 -21.88 -28.78 17.45
N LYS A 564 -21.10 -29.40 18.34
CA LYS A 564 -19.62 -29.45 18.24
C LYS A 564 -19.13 -29.95 16.89
N GLU A 565 -19.84 -30.89 16.26
CA GLU A 565 -19.48 -31.43 14.94
C GLU A 565 -19.61 -30.38 13.83
N ALA A 566 -20.69 -29.59 13.82
CA ALA A 566 -20.92 -28.53 12.84
C ALA A 566 -19.89 -27.40 13.00
N VAL A 567 -19.59 -27.01 14.24
CA VAL A 567 -18.57 -26.01 14.56
C VAL A 567 -17.17 -26.48 14.16
N LEU A 568 -16.83 -27.75 14.41
CA LEU A 568 -15.53 -28.32 14.01
C LEU A 568 -15.41 -28.40 12.49
N PHE A 569 -16.48 -28.75 11.79
CA PHE A 569 -16.50 -28.72 10.33
C PHE A 569 -16.26 -27.29 9.82
N GLN A 570 -16.98 -26.30 10.34
CA GLN A 570 -16.82 -24.90 9.95
C GLN A 570 -15.39 -24.40 10.18
N TYR A 571 -14.80 -24.74 11.34
CA TYR A 571 -13.40 -24.44 11.64
C TYR A 571 -12.43 -25.07 10.64
N ASN A 572 -12.59 -26.36 10.36
CA ASN A 572 -11.74 -27.08 9.40
C ASN A 572 -11.88 -26.52 7.99
N THR A 573 -13.11 -26.17 7.56
CA THR A 573 -13.37 -25.50 6.28
C THR A 573 -12.63 -24.17 6.18
N PHE A 574 -12.62 -23.35 7.24
CA PHE A 574 -11.85 -22.09 7.21
C PHE A 574 -10.34 -22.30 7.06
N ILE A 575 -9.78 -23.32 7.72
CA ILE A 575 -8.37 -23.68 7.58
C ILE A 575 -8.08 -24.20 6.17
N ILE A 576 -8.93 -25.08 5.63
CA ILE A 576 -8.79 -25.62 4.27
C ILE A 576 -8.85 -24.48 3.25
N ASN A 577 -9.84 -23.59 3.36
CA ASN A 577 -9.99 -22.45 2.46
C ASN A 577 -8.78 -21.51 2.53
N LEU A 578 -8.21 -21.28 3.72
CA LEU A 578 -6.93 -20.57 3.83
C LEU A 578 -5.82 -21.29 3.07
N VAL A 579 -5.64 -22.59 3.30
CA VAL A 579 -4.56 -23.36 2.67
C VAL A 579 -4.71 -23.35 1.15
N LEU A 580 -5.92 -23.56 0.63
CA LEU A 580 -6.20 -23.50 -0.80
C LEU A 580 -5.93 -22.12 -1.37
N ASP A 581 -6.35 -21.06 -0.68
CA ASP A 581 -6.12 -19.68 -1.08
C ASP A 581 -4.61 -19.37 -1.20
N VAL A 582 -3.83 -19.69 -0.17
CA VAL A 582 -2.37 -19.55 -0.17
C VAL A 582 -1.70 -20.38 -1.27
N LEU A 583 -2.11 -21.65 -1.45
CA LEU A 583 -1.53 -22.52 -2.49
C LEU A 583 -1.84 -22.00 -3.90
N THR A 584 -3.06 -21.49 -4.13
CA THR A 584 -3.40 -20.89 -5.42
C THR A 584 -2.59 -19.64 -5.71
N ASP A 585 -2.35 -18.80 -4.72
CA ASP A 585 -1.50 -17.62 -4.90
C ASP A 585 -0.05 -18.00 -5.16
N LEU A 586 0.52 -18.96 -4.41
CA LEU A 586 1.88 -19.47 -4.63
C LEU A 586 2.06 -20.10 -6.03
N THR A 587 1.06 -20.85 -6.50
CA THR A 587 1.08 -21.45 -7.84
C THR A 587 0.92 -20.40 -8.94
N ILE A 588 0.10 -19.36 -8.75
CA ILE A 588 0.03 -18.21 -9.67
C ILE A 588 1.37 -17.46 -9.72
N ILE A 589 2.00 -17.22 -8.57
CA ILE A 589 3.32 -16.60 -8.44
C ILE A 589 4.39 -17.40 -9.20
N SER A 590 4.28 -18.72 -9.29
CA SER A 590 5.24 -19.55 -10.03
C SER A 590 5.25 -19.29 -11.55
N LEU A 591 4.15 -18.81 -12.14
CA LEU A 591 4.03 -18.59 -13.58
C LEU A 591 5.00 -17.54 -14.14
N PRO A 592 5.06 -16.31 -13.57
CA PRO A 592 6.07 -15.34 -13.97
C PRO A 592 7.50 -15.75 -13.53
N ILE A 593 7.68 -16.49 -12.43
CA ILE A 593 9.02 -16.96 -12.01
C ILE A 593 9.60 -17.92 -13.04
N THR A 594 8.83 -18.92 -13.48
CA THR A 594 9.25 -19.88 -14.51
C THR A 594 9.50 -19.21 -15.86
N LEU A 595 8.67 -18.22 -16.22
CA LEU A 595 8.89 -17.38 -17.40
C LEU A 595 10.21 -16.60 -17.30
N LEU A 596 10.51 -16.02 -16.14
CA LEU A 596 11.73 -15.23 -15.91
C LEU A 596 13.00 -16.09 -15.79
N TRP A 597 12.88 -17.35 -15.40
CA TRP A 597 14.02 -18.23 -15.21
C TRP A 597 14.64 -18.66 -16.56
N ASN A 598 13.79 -18.85 -17.57
CA ASN A 598 14.22 -19.32 -18.89
C ASN A 598 14.65 -18.18 -19.83
N VAL A 599 14.32 -16.93 -19.49
CA VAL A 599 14.71 -15.77 -20.30
C VAL A 599 15.96 -15.13 -19.71
N ARG A 600 17.02 -14.99 -20.52
CA ARG A 600 18.23 -14.24 -20.19
C ARG A 600 17.93 -12.73 -20.17
N LEU A 601 17.13 -12.28 -19.21
CA LEU A 601 16.88 -10.87 -18.98
C LEU A 601 17.94 -10.29 -18.06
N PRO A 602 18.36 -9.02 -18.28
CA PRO A 602 19.17 -8.31 -17.30
C PRO A 602 18.43 -8.25 -15.95
N LEU A 603 19.19 -8.37 -14.86
CA LEU A 603 18.68 -8.52 -13.49
C LEU A 603 17.60 -7.48 -13.13
N ARG A 604 17.71 -6.25 -13.67
CA ARG A 604 16.69 -5.19 -13.50
C ARG A 604 15.30 -5.57 -13.99
N ARG A 605 15.18 -6.10 -15.21
CA ARG A 605 13.87 -6.50 -15.75
C ARG A 605 13.26 -7.65 -14.93
N LYS A 606 14.11 -8.54 -14.41
CA LYS A 606 13.74 -9.62 -13.50
C LYS A 606 13.25 -9.07 -12.15
N MET A 607 13.97 -8.13 -11.56
CA MET A 607 13.61 -7.44 -10.31
C MET A 607 12.28 -6.71 -10.41
N ILE A 608 12.05 -5.93 -11.47
CA ILE A 608 10.80 -5.21 -11.54
C ILE A 608 9.59 -6.15 -11.73
N LEU A 609 9.62 -7.29 -12.48
CA LEU A 609 8.52 -8.29 -12.39
C LEU A 609 8.54 -9.27 -11.21
N MET A 610 9.59 -9.26 -10.37
CA MET A 610 9.53 -9.72 -8.97
C MET A 610 8.75 -8.77 -8.05
N SER A 611 8.68 -7.48 -8.35
CA SER A 611 7.88 -6.53 -7.55
C SER A 611 6.37 -6.77 -7.68
N ILE A 612 5.90 -7.19 -8.86
CA ILE A 612 4.50 -7.60 -9.06
C ILE A 612 4.21 -8.87 -8.23
N LEU A 613 5.22 -9.74 -8.07
CA LEU A 613 5.14 -10.95 -7.23
C LEU A 613 5.08 -10.62 -5.73
N SER A 614 5.77 -9.56 -5.29
CA SER A 614 5.69 -9.06 -3.91
C SER A 614 4.29 -8.57 -3.53
N LEU A 615 3.49 -8.09 -4.49
CA LEU A 615 2.11 -7.69 -4.22
C LEU A 615 1.18 -8.90 -4.04
N ALA A 616 1.47 -10.05 -4.66
CA ALA A 616 0.71 -11.28 -4.41
C ALA A 616 1.02 -11.87 -3.02
N VAL A 617 2.24 -11.68 -2.52
CA VAL A 617 2.61 -12.04 -1.13
C VAL A 617 1.78 -11.24 -0.10
N LEU A 618 1.41 -9.99 -0.42
CA LEU A 618 0.53 -9.19 0.44
C LEU A 618 -0.87 -9.81 0.57
N ILE A 619 -1.42 -10.37 -0.51
CA ILE A 619 -2.74 -11.06 -0.50
C ILE A 619 -2.67 -12.29 0.40
N ILE A 620 -1.62 -13.11 0.25
CA ILE A 620 -1.34 -14.28 1.10
C ILE A 620 -1.28 -13.89 2.59
N ILE A 621 -0.59 -12.79 2.92
CA ILE A 621 -0.47 -12.32 4.32
C ILE A 621 -1.85 -11.92 4.87
N VAL A 622 -2.64 -11.15 4.12
CA VAL A 622 -3.98 -10.73 4.57
C VAL A 622 -4.89 -11.94 4.77
N ALA A 623 -4.85 -12.94 3.89
CA ALA A 623 -5.60 -14.19 4.02
C ALA A 623 -5.18 -14.98 5.28
N ILE A 624 -3.87 -15.09 5.55
CA ILE A 624 -3.35 -15.72 6.77
C ILE A 624 -3.85 -14.99 8.01
N VAL A 625 -3.80 -13.66 8.03
CA VAL A 625 -4.29 -12.85 9.17
C VAL A 625 -5.78 -13.06 9.42
N ARG A 626 -6.61 -13.10 8.36
CA ARG A 626 -8.05 -13.37 8.46
C ARG A 626 -8.33 -14.64 9.29
N VAL A 627 -7.60 -15.73 9.02
CA VAL A 627 -7.88 -17.04 9.65
C VAL A 627 -7.07 -17.26 10.94
N ALA A 628 -5.82 -16.80 11.03
CA ALA A 628 -4.98 -16.98 12.20
C ALA A 628 -5.55 -16.34 13.48
N VAL A 629 -6.31 -15.23 13.33
CA VAL A 629 -6.95 -14.54 14.46
C VAL A 629 -8.27 -15.18 14.87
N VAL A 630 -8.95 -15.87 13.95
CA VAL A 630 -10.18 -16.64 14.21
C VAL A 630 -9.86 -18.03 14.80
N ALA A 631 -8.65 -18.53 14.56
CA ALA A 631 -8.22 -19.85 15.00
C ALA A 631 -7.83 -19.95 16.49
N THR A 632 -7.90 -18.85 17.26
CA THR A 632 -7.62 -18.87 18.70
C THR A 632 -8.77 -19.52 19.47
N LYS A 633 -8.43 -20.23 20.56
CA LYS A 633 -9.29 -21.14 21.35
C LYS A 633 -10.56 -20.53 22.01
N GLU A 634 -10.98 -19.32 21.67
CA GLU A 634 -12.24 -18.76 22.15
C GLU A 634 -13.41 -19.42 21.41
N LYS A 635 -14.38 -19.96 22.17
CA LYS A 635 -15.49 -20.80 21.67
C LYS A 635 -16.39 -20.14 20.62
N ASN A 636 -16.27 -18.83 20.37
CA ASN A 636 -17.14 -18.08 19.48
C ASN A 636 -16.30 -17.28 18.47
N SER A 637 -16.46 -17.59 17.18
CA SER A 637 -15.88 -16.79 16.10
C SER A 637 -16.62 -15.45 16.01
N ASP A 638 -15.91 -14.33 16.22
CA ASP A 638 -16.50 -13.01 16.05
C ASP A 638 -16.82 -12.75 14.57
N MET A 639 -18.11 -12.73 14.27
CA MET A 639 -18.65 -12.57 12.92
C MET A 639 -18.29 -11.20 12.32
N SER A 640 -18.33 -10.13 13.12
CA SER A 640 -18.00 -8.77 12.66
C SER A 640 -16.53 -8.66 12.23
N TRP A 641 -15.63 -9.31 12.97
CA TRP A 641 -14.21 -9.33 12.66
C TRP A 641 -13.91 -10.14 11.39
N LEU A 642 -14.44 -11.36 11.29
CA LEU A 642 -14.21 -12.24 10.14
C LEU A 642 -14.68 -11.58 8.83
N TRP A 643 -15.87 -10.99 8.84
CA TRP A 643 -16.45 -10.39 7.65
C TRP A 643 -15.76 -9.09 7.23
N MET A 644 -15.33 -8.27 8.20
CA MET A 644 -14.55 -7.07 7.92
C MET A 644 -13.24 -7.43 7.21
N TRP A 645 -12.52 -8.43 7.71
CA TRP A 645 -11.26 -8.88 7.12
C TRP A 645 -11.42 -9.55 5.77
N SER A 646 -12.46 -10.36 5.59
CA SER A 646 -12.79 -10.94 4.27
C SER A 646 -13.04 -9.83 3.25
N PHE A 647 -13.76 -8.77 3.63
CA PHE A 647 -13.99 -7.63 2.75
C PHE A 647 -12.70 -6.86 2.42
N ILE A 648 -11.84 -6.62 3.43
CA ILE A 648 -10.53 -5.97 3.24
C ILE A 648 -9.67 -6.77 2.28
N GLU A 649 -9.59 -8.09 2.45
CA GLU A 649 -8.81 -9.00 1.59
C GLU A 649 -9.20 -8.89 0.12
N ALA A 650 -10.50 -9.03 -0.17
CA ALA A 650 -11.00 -8.94 -1.54
C ALA A 650 -10.80 -7.52 -2.12
N THR A 651 -10.91 -6.48 -1.30
CA THR A 651 -10.62 -5.09 -1.72
C THR A 651 -9.14 -4.90 -2.05
N VAL A 652 -8.24 -5.34 -1.17
CA VAL A 652 -6.78 -5.24 -1.34
C VAL A 652 -6.35 -6.02 -2.58
N ALA A 653 -6.86 -7.23 -2.78
CA ALA A 653 -6.62 -8.02 -3.98
C ALA A 653 -7.06 -7.28 -5.26
N ASN A 654 -8.20 -6.59 -5.23
CA ASN A 654 -8.70 -5.81 -6.36
C ASN A 654 -7.82 -4.59 -6.66
N ILE A 655 -7.40 -3.84 -5.63
CA ILE A 655 -6.47 -2.71 -5.76
C ILE A 655 -5.15 -3.17 -6.36
N ILE A 656 -4.58 -4.27 -5.84
CA ILE A 656 -3.33 -4.86 -6.31
C ILE A 656 -3.43 -5.27 -7.78
N ALA A 657 -4.55 -5.90 -8.17
CA ALA A 657 -4.82 -6.24 -9.56
C ALA A 657 -4.79 -5.00 -10.47
N CYS A 658 -5.35 -3.87 -10.02
CA CYS A 658 -5.33 -2.59 -10.71
C CYS A 658 -3.91 -2.02 -10.84
N VAL A 659 -3.13 -2.02 -9.75
CA VAL A 659 -1.74 -1.53 -9.71
C VAL A 659 -0.85 -2.28 -10.70
N GLY A 660 -0.96 -3.61 -10.76
CA GLY A 660 -0.15 -4.45 -11.64
C GLY A 660 -0.30 -4.12 -13.14
N SER A 661 -1.40 -3.48 -13.54
CA SER A 661 -1.67 -3.13 -14.94
C SER A 661 -1.12 -1.80 -15.41
N PHE A 662 -0.87 -0.84 -14.51
CA PHE A 662 -0.26 0.44 -14.91
C PHE A 662 1.13 0.25 -15.48
N ARG A 663 1.86 -0.76 -15.00
CA ARG A 663 3.21 -1.03 -15.47
C ARG A 663 3.32 -1.42 -16.95
N GLN A 664 2.27 -2.02 -17.52
CA GLN A 664 2.27 -2.40 -18.94
C GLN A 664 2.13 -1.23 -19.91
N LEU A 665 1.60 -0.07 -19.47
CA LEU A 665 1.65 1.14 -20.29
C LEU A 665 3.10 1.52 -20.63
N PHE A 666 4.03 1.30 -19.70
CA PHE A 666 5.41 1.76 -19.83
C PHE A 666 6.29 0.83 -20.66
N VAL A 667 6.03 -0.49 -20.65
CA VAL A 667 6.82 -1.48 -21.44
C VAL A 667 6.56 -1.38 -22.95
N LYS A 668 5.38 -0.93 -23.38
CA LYS A 668 5.06 -0.82 -24.82
C LYS A 668 5.62 0.46 -25.46
N GLN A 669 5.88 1.49 -24.64
CA GLN A 669 6.50 2.74 -25.11
C GLN A 669 7.94 2.50 -25.60
N ASP A 670 8.64 1.50 -25.03
CA ASP A 670 9.96 1.06 -25.51
C ASP A 670 9.92 0.40 -26.90
N LYS A 671 8.89 -0.42 -27.21
CA LYS A 671 8.78 -1.08 -28.52
C LYS A 671 8.46 -0.10 -29.65
N ASN A 672 7.62 0.90 -29.39
CA ASN A 672 7.32 1.92 -30.39
C ASN A 672 8.50 2.92 -30.56
N ARG A 673 9.31 3.14 -29.51
CA ARG A 673 10.56 3.94 -29.60
C ARG A 673 11.65 3.23 -30.38
N ALA A 674 11.84 1.92 -30.19
CA ALA A 674 12.85 1.15 -30.93
C ALA A 674 12.59 1.12 -32.45
N SER A 675 11.32 1.20 -32.88
CA SER A 675 10.95 1.26 -34.29
C SER A 675 10.97 2.67 -34.89
N ALA A 676 11.11 3.71 -34.06
CA ALA A 676 11.07 5.11 -34.48
C ALA A 676 12.46 5.74 -34.71
N TYR A 677 13.54 4.99 -34.45
CA TYR A 677 14.88 5.39 -34.89
C TYR A 677 15.05 5.05 -36.37
N PRO A 678 15.23 6.03 -37.27
CA PRO A 678 15.69 5.72 -38.61
C PRO A 678 17.07 5.07 -38.51
N ALA A 679 17.24 3.91 -39.14
CA ALA A 679 18.50 3.19 -39.27
C ALA A 679 19.50 3.96 -40.16
N ARG A 680 19.92 5.14 -39.72
CA ARG A 680 20.98 5.95 -40.34
C ARG A 680 21.95 6.35 -39.25
N PHE A 681 22.80 5.43 -38.82
CA PHE A 681 24.13 5.69 -38.28
C PHE A 681 24.78 4.33 -37.97
N HIS A 682 25.41 3.74 -38.98
CA HIS A 682 26.52 2.82 -38.74
C HIS A 682 27.78 3.68 -38.61
N PRO A 683 28.39 3.83 -37.43
CA PRO A 683 29.74 4.36 -37.36
C PRO A 683 30.69 3.31 -37.94
N GLU A 684 31.34 3.65 -39.05
CA GLU A 684 32.56 2.98 -39.50
C GLU A 684 33.61 3.14 -38.39
N TYR A 685 33.91 2.05 -37.69
CA TYR A 685 35.12 1.99 -36.87
C TYR A 685 36.31 1.69 -37.80
N PRO A 686 37.39 2.48 -37.77
CA PRO A 686 38.63 2.06 -38.38
C PRO A 686 39.24 0.94 -37.52
N SER A 687 39.27 -0.28 -38.06
CA SER A 687 39.91 -1.43 -37.42
C SER A 687 41.43 -1.27 -37.44
N MET A 688 42.04 -1.11 -36.27
CA MET A 688 43.49 -1.29 -36.09
C MET A 688 43.82 -2.77 -35.82
N ASP A 689 44.45 -3.39 -36.82
CA ASP A 689 45.48 -4.44 -36.79
C ASP A 689 45.34 -5.68 -35.88
N ALA A 690 45.09 -6.83 -36.53
CA ALA A 690 45.75 -8.11 -36.20
C ALA A 690 45.77 -9.08 -37.41
N LYS A 691 46.92 -9.08 -38.11
CA LYS A 691 47.63 -10.08 -38.97
C LYS A 691 46.89 -11.20 -39.77
N PRO A 692 47.45 -11.58 -40.96
CA PRO A 692 46.79 -12.45 -41.93
C PRO A 692 47.06 -13.94 -41.70
N GLY A 693 46.06 -14.78 -41.97
CA GLY A 693 46.25 -16.20 -42.22
C GLY A 693 45.14 -17.10 -41.69
N PHE A 694 44.12 -17.36 -42.52
CA PHE A 694 43.63 -18.71 -42.85
C PHE A 694 42.42 -18.61 -43.78
N GLN A 695 42.60 -19.03 -45.04
CA GLN A 695 41.49 -19.34 -45.94
C GLN A 695 40.79 -20.63 -45.45
N ARG A 696 39.47 -20.61 -45.29
CA ARG A 696 38.64 -21.82 -45.36
C ARG A 696 37.33 -21.55 -46.09
N VAL A 697 37.38 -21.84 -47.39
CA VAL A 697 36.45 -22.66 -48.19
C VAL A 697 34.98 -22.68 -47.73
N ARG A 698 34.12 -22.07 -48.58
CA ARG A 698 32.69 -22.37 -48.70
C ARG A 698 32.50 -23.84 -49.10
N THR A 699 31.65 -24.56 -48.38
CA THR A 699 30.98 -25.76 -48.90
C THR A 699 29.47 -25.57 -48.87
N ARG A 700 28.88 -25.92 -50.01
CA ARG A 700 27.48 -25.90 -50.42
C ARG A 700 26.97 -27.35 -50.38
N SER A 701 25.79 -27.61 -49.83
CA SER A 701 24.92 -28.75 -50.20
C SER A 701 23.56 -28.55 -49.53
N GLU A 702 22.50 -28.29 -50.33
CA GLU A 702 21.41 -29.23 -50.66
C GLU A 702 20.28 -29.17 -49.62
N GLY A 703 18.99 -29.02 -49.92
CA GLY A 703 18.20 -29.03 -51.15
C GLY A 703 16.71 -29.18 -50.75
N SER A 704 15.79 -28.97 -51.71
CA SER A 704 14.34 -29.28 -51.67
C SER A 704 13.40 -28.26 -50.99
N SER A 705 12.30 -27.75 -51.56
CA SER A 705 11.69 -27.80 -52.91
C SER A 705 10.59 -26.71 -53.00
N ASP A 706 10.55 -26.05 -54.16
CA ASP A 706 9.41 -25.50 -54.94
C ASP A 706 8.09 -25.09 -54.26
N LEU A 707 7.63 -23.85 -54.52
CA LEU A 707 6.50 -23.64 -55.45
C LEU A 707 6.33 -22.16 -55.87
N HIS A 708 6.18 -22.00 -57.18
CA HIS A 708 6.02 -20.79 -57.99
C HIS A 708 4.79 -19.92 -57.65
N LEU A 709 4.93 -18.59 -57.86
CA LEU A 709 4.04 -17.80 -58.75
C LEU A 709 4.62 -16.39 -59.02
N ASN A 710 5.16 -16.21 -60.24
CA ASN A 710 4.94 -15.14 -61.23
C ASN A 710 4.27 -13.82 -60.76
N SER A 711 4.54 -12.61 -61.27
CA SER A 711 5.34 -12.06 -62.38
C SER A 711 4.93 -10.58 -62.56
N TYR A 712 5.73 -9.80 -63.30
CA TYR A 712 5.48 -8.45 -63.89
C TYR A 712 5.59 -7.23 -62.95
N ASP A 713 6.66 -6.42 -63.12
CA ASP A 713 6.76 -5.18 -63.95
C ASP A 713 5.84 -4.07 -63.41
N SER A 714 6.34 -2.91 -63.01
CA SER A 714 6.94 -1.95 -63.93
C SER A 714 7.84 -0.93 -63.24
N GLN A 715 8.93 -0.59 -63.90
CA GLN A 715 9.69 0.65 -63.75
C GLN A 715 8.78 1.90 -63.83
N ARG A 716 9.07 2.93 -63.04
CA ARG A 716 9.14 4.31 -63.57
C ARG A 716 9.97 5.25 -62.70
N GLU A 717 10.75 6.02 -63.44
CA GLU A 717 11.83 6.93 -63.14
C GLU A 717 11.52 8.12 -62.21
N LEU A 718 12.62 8.66 -61.69
CA LEU A 718 12.77 9.96 -61.04
C LEU A 718 12.36 11.14 -61.94
N THR A 719 11.87 12.22 -61.34
CA THR A 719 12.53 13.56 -61.31
C THR A 719 11.72 14.59 -60.48
N PRO A 720 12.34 15.71 -60.01
CA PRO A 720 11.93 16.51 -58.86
C PRO A 720 11.29 17.87 -59.25
N VAL A 721 11.19 18.81 -58.27
CA VAL A 721 10.75 20.24 -58.33
C VAL A 721 9.25 20.40 -57.98
N VAL A 722 8.76 21.11 -56.94
CA VAL A 722 9.18 22.26 -56.11
C VAL A 722 8.90 21.96 -54.64
#